data_AF-A0A067BTS9-F1
#
_entry.id   AF-A0A067BTS9-F1
#
_cell.length_a   1.000
_cell.length_b   1.000
_cell.length_c   1.000
_cell.angle_alpha   90.00
_cell.angle_beta   90.00
_cell.angle_gamma   90.00
#
_symmetry.space_group_name_H-M   'P 1'
#
loop_
_entity.id
_entity.type
_entity.pdbx_description
1 polymer ?
#
loop_
_entity_poly.entity_id
_entity_poly.type
_entity_poly.pdbx_seq_one_letter_code
_entity_poly.pdbx_strand_id
1 'polypeptide(L)'
;MGDPPSARYPVWLNALGFTYVLFTVGLSIGIMYVMSTYLANDLFWPDFVVSGMQNAIIDFFNSRLVLNATSLELLNPAFAPPTLYDNSAMTLSIYEAYPRLVLYAELQAMEKAIASLRELLATEVTHMITQYCWVDLQQRWELGHSRKRQARCVANDKANAAVYLEAVGRNIDFGSWVPIYRGFFNNLIVSALVRSPGGYPWVQYMLSHAWVPMPDEVAFWKSHQLTYFELQWSTIRQTGLTETIGIENALGMTTRVTIKRITPVDRYALWTTHSMYASFENDLGNFHFGPNQSLVLNSPLWFGYTLPNAIEMYNLPYPLNHANTALHNQLGELGSVDLKLMPPPPALTTAVEAFVAQLTLQTTTSASLAVAVASIGVVDLRPTPVQWQNPNFMFYGGSPMCADGEPYDFIQRSFGFDDTCAGQLPFTVQWAAPSSLFALAQLSPNDLAVATASLCSSLALPATDASICTTSLAASLRAFRQLQLASPSSTLAASVTALNLSTMQFVRASPTANTSVMTQPLLDVTSPAWTLFGWMSLFEWALGQREAVAFEGDVQTLRLLSYKYTPATQLANTLDVSGSLANYMWGLAWYVSAGLCMVLSCVTVALVLTRHHAGLNWFMFNRIASTVWIGRPILLVRSATAIVCLATVPIYLEPQGNASTRFVDSTRPVLESTVLAGETLWLSYVLNEVLVHLSGSNTRRVAPLTCALVYVATVCVDVISPPTIATHIGRECHLQHMDINVACHSGSVQIGLLSRVVLLAAMHVAGQLTCLGICYMWRASSEKTPTVLLHGAAIAFLHKPSSCPPGFWAIDDISAVLCGLVRYQRSHVFDLLSDETLGYRHTSEALLLPHSLAPAYLETKAVAAKTASSDANAVLVLAKRDAWSRFVKKYLRVGFLVGGFLYILSSLFSNIAYMTVTVTQSLANDFYWPNFNSSGGHTFLANLFNTQLLLRNARNLSLNAPFLGDVRQLYNTTVTTIRFPETMGRRQLYAPDNSLVHAARDLRNMQSCNAPWMFTQYCWLDLEQQWHIASSSLRQARCDSHASNGAVYLETVLRNLQSYDEWRRCWGDSGCAAYRGRS
;
A
#
# COMPACT_ATOMS: atom_id res chain seq x y z
N MET A 1 80.06 -2.50 -16.64
CA MET A 1 79.72 -3.42 -15.52
C MET A 1 78.48 -4.16 -15.95
N GLY A 2 78.55 -5.50 -15.98
CA GLY A 2 77.57 -6.36 -16.63
C GLY A 2 76.17 -6.27 -16.03
N ASP A 3 75.17 -6.47 -16.88
CA ASP A 3 73.77 -6.58 -16.49
C ASP A 3 73.60 -7.66 -15.42
N PRO A 4 72.97 -7.35 -14.27
CA PRO A 4 72.66 -8.36 -13.27
C PRO A 4 71.61 -9.34 -13.82
N PRO A 5 71.61 -10.61 -13.39
CA PRO A 5 70.65 -11.60 -13.86
C PRO A 5 69.24 -11.16 -13.47
N SER A 6 68.39 -10.95 -14.47
CA SER A 6 66.97 -10.68 -14.27
C SER A 6 66.34 -11.84 -13.49
N ALA A 7 65.69 -11.52 -12.37
CA ALA A 7 64.84 -12.47 -11.66
C ALA A 7 63.66 -12.82 -12.58
N ARG A 8 63.88 -13.77 -13.51
CA ARG A 8 62.85 -14.28 -14.41
C ARG A 8 61.81 -15.00 -13.56
N TYR A 9 60.73 -14.31 -13.21
CA TYR A 9 59.54 -14.97 -12.71
C TYR A 9 59.14 -16.06 -13.72
N PRO A 10 58.78 -17.26 -13.25
CA PRO A 10 58.43 -18.33 -14.18
C PRO A 10 57.22 -17.93 -15.02
N VAL A 11 57.26 -18.22 -16.32
CA VAL A 11 56.22 -17.86 -17.31
C VAL A 11 54.83 -18.35 -16.87
N TRP A 12 54.76 -19.53 -16.23
CA TRP A 12 53.50 -20.09 -15.70
C TRP A 12 52.85 -19.22 -14.62
N LEU A 13 53.63 -18.46 -13.82
CA LEU A 13 53.10 -17.59 -12.77
C LEU A 13 52.40 -16.35 -13.35
N ASN A 14 52.90 -15.82 -14.48
CA ASN A 14 52.23 -14.73 -15.19
C ASN A 14 50.97 -15.21 -15.91
N ALA A 15 51.00 -16.41 -16.50
CA ALA A 15 49.79 -17.01 -17.08
C ALA A 15 48.71 -17.19 -16.00
N LEU A 16 49.07 -17.77 -14.86
CA LEU A 16 48.15 -17.97 -13.72
C LEU A 16 47.64 -16.63 -13.15
N GLY A 17 48.51 -15.63 -13.04
CA GLY A 17 48.17 -14.29 -12.60
C GLY A 17 47.20 -13.56 -13.55
N PHE A 18 47.42 -13.66 -14.87
CA PHE A 18 46.50 -13.10 -15.86
C PHE A 18 45.15 -13.83 -15.87
N THR A 19 45.15 -15.16 -15.77
CA THR A 19 43.92 -15.96 -15.63
C THR A 19 43.15 -15.58 -14.36
N TYR A 20 43.84 -15.32 -13.24
CA TYR A 20 43.21 -14.82 -12.01
C TYR A 20 42.51 -13.47 -12.23
N VAL A 21 43.15 -12.52 -12.93
CA VAL A 21 42.52 -11.21 -13.22
C VAL A 21 41.30 -11.38 -14.14
N LEU A 22 41.41 -12.19 -15.20
CA LEU A 22 40.27 -12.49 -16.07
C LEU A 22 39.11 -13.11 -15.28
N PHE A 23 39.41 -14.06 -14.40
CA PHE A 23 38.41 -14.74 -13.59
C PHE A 23 37.73 -13.79 -12.60
N THR A 24 38.49 -12.97 -11.86
CA THR A 24 37.88 -12.05 -10.88
C THR A 24 37.08 -10.92 -11.52
N VAL A 25 37.49 -10.42 -12.68
CA VAL A 25 36.70 -9.44 -13.44
C VAL A 25 35.44 -10.10 -14.00
N GLY A 26 35.55 -11.33 -14.51
CA GLY A 26 34.41 -12.14 -14.94
C GLY A 26 33.40 -12.37 -13.81
N LEU A 27 33.86 -12.69 -12.61
CA LEU A 27 33.00 -12.82 -11.42
C LEU A 27 32.34 -11.48 -11.04
N SER A 28 33.07 -10.36 -11.10
CA SER A 28 32.52 -9.02 -10.82
C SER A 28 31.39 -8.65 -11.78
N ILE A 29 31.46 -9.10 -13.04
CA ILE A 29 30.37 -8.96 -14.02
C ILE A 29 29.25 -9.94 -13.71
N GLY A 30 29.57 -11.23 -13.47
CA GLY A 30 28.58 -12.27 -13.22
C GLY A 30 27.68 -11.99 -12.01
N ILE A 31 28.24 -11.47 -10.92
CA ILE A 31 27.47 -11.13 -9.72
C ILE A 31 26.48 -9.97 -9.94
N MET A 32 26.64 -9.18 -11.01
CA MET A 32 25.63 -8.16 -11.37
C MET A 32 24.26 -8.78 -11.66
N TYR A 33 24.23 -10.01 -12.18
CA TYR A 33 22.99 -10.75 -12.41
C TYR A 33 22.29 -11.09 -11.10
N VAL A 34 23.05 -11.59 -10.11
CA VAL A 34 22.50 -11.88 -8.77
C VAL A 34 22.02 -10.58 -8.12
N MET A 35 22.85 -9.53 -8.09
CA MET A 35 22.46 -8.25 -7.48
C MET A 35 21.28 -7.58 -8.18
N SER A 36 21.09 -7.76 -9.50
CA SER A 36 19.95 -7.17 -10.20
C SER A 36 18.61 -7.70 -9.72
N THR A 37 18.55 -8.96 -9.25
CA THR A 37 17.29 -9.52 -8.73
C THR A 37 16.89 -8.82 -7.43
N TYR A 38 17.82 -8.66 -6.49
CA TYR A 38 17.59 -7.95 -5.23
C TYR A 38 17.39 -6.45 -5.44
N LEU A 39 18.16 -5.82 -6.33
CA LEU A 39 18.10 -4.37 -6.59
C LEU A 39 17.01 -3.96 -7.59
N ALA A 40 16.03 -4.81 -7.86
CA ALA A 40 14.85 -4.45 -8.65
C ALA A 40 13.94 -3.44 -7.93
N ASN A 41 14.05 -3.32 -6.60
CA ASN A 41 13.22 -2.48 -5.75
C ASN A 41 13.92 -2.12 -4.43
N ASP A 42 13.43 -1.08 -3.73
CA ASP A 42 14.02 -0.59 -2.49
C ASP A 42 13.74 -1.49 -1.25
N LEU A 43 12.91 -2.54 -1.39
CA LEU A 43 12.74 -3.56 -0.35
C LEU A 43 13.91 -4.55 -0.34
N PHE A 44 14.72 -4.56 -1.41
CA PHE A 44 15.74 -5.56 -1.70
C PHE A 44 15.16 -6.98 -1.85
N TRP A 45 13.86 -7.11 -2.08
CA TRP A 45 13.19 -8.41 -2.23
C TRP A 45 13.38 -8.90 -3.67
N PRO A 46 14.08 -10.05 -3.88
CA PRO A 46 14.31 -10.58 -5.22
C PRO A 46 13.00 -10.85 -5.97
N ASP A 47 12.97 -10.50 -7.26
CA ASP A 47 11.86 -10.73 -8.21
C ASP A 47 10.48 -10.15 -7.84
N PHE A 48 10.41 -9.30 -6.80
CA PHE A 48 9.15 -8.74 -6.29
C PHE A 48 8.27 -8.08 -7.36
N VAL A 49 8.88 -7.24 -8.20
CA VAL A 49 8.20 -6.49 -9.26
C VAL A 49 7.86 -7.38 -10.47
N VAL A 50 8.70 -8.38 -10.76
CA VAL A 50 8.59 -9.22 -11.97
C VAL A 50 7.65 -10.41 -11.77
N SER A 51 7.46 -10.88 -10.54
CA SER A 51 6.64 -12.05 -10.23
C SER A 51 5.22 -11.71 -9.74
N GLY A 52 4.80 -10.45 -9.77
CA GLY A 52 3.47 -10.06 -9.26
C GLY A 52 3.32 -10.19 -7.75
N MET A 53 4.42 -10.23 -6.99
CA MET A 53 4.37 -10.49 -5.54
C MET A 53 3.58 -9.44 -4.78
N GLN A 54 3.56 -8.20 -5.27
CA GLN A 54 2.75 -7.14 -4.67
C GLN A 54 1.26 -7.52 -4.66
N ASN A 55 0.72 -8.03 -5.77
CA ASN A 55 -0.67 -8.48 -5.85
C ASN A 55 -0.93 -9.67 -4.92
N ALA A 56 0.00 -10.63 -4.90
CA ALA A 56 -0.09 -11.83 -4.05
C ALA A 56 -0.13 -11.49 -2.55
N ILE A 57 0.72 -10.55 -2.11
CA ILE A 57 0.75 -10.08 -0.71
C ILE A 57 -0.53 -9.34 -0.36
N ILE A 58 -1.02 -8.46 -1.24
CA ILE A 58 -2.26 -7.72 -0.97
C ILE A 58 -3.43 -8.69 -0.79
N ASP A 59 -3.59 -9.67 -1.70
CA ASP A 59 -4.67 -10.65 -1.62
C ASP A 59 -4.54 -11.54 -0.37
N PHE A 60 -3.31 -11.99 -0.08
CA PHE A 60 -3.01 -12.75 1.14
C PHE A 60 -3.45 -11.99 2.39
N PHE A 61 -2.99 -10.75 2.61
CA PHE A 61 -3.41 -9.96 3.79
C PHE A 61 -4.92 -9.71 3.80
N ASN A 62 -5.53 -9.40 2.66
CA ASN A 62 -6.97 -9.13 2.57
C ASN A 62 -7.81 -10.35 2.97
N SER A 63 -7.43 -11.55 2.54
CA SER A 63 -8.11 -12.80 2.91
C SER A 63 -8.08 -13.09 4.42
N ARG A 64 -6.98 -12.71 5.10
CA ARG A 64 -6.77 -12.94 6.53
C ARG A 64 -7.45 -11.87 7.40
N LEU A 65 -7.41 -10.62 6.96
CA LEU A 65 -7.99 -9.48 7.67
C LEU A 65 -9.52 -9.50 7.70
N VAL A 66 -10.17 -10.05 6.67
CA VAL A 66 -11.62 -10.22 6.63
C VAL A 66 -12.12 -11.18 7.71
N LEU A 67 -11.34 -12.22 8.03
CA LEU A 67 -11.67 -13.22 9.06
C LEU A 67 -11.18 -12.83 10.47
N ASN A 68 -10.58 -11.64 10.62
CA ASN A 68 -9.95 -11.17 11.86
C ASN A 68 -8.91 -12.18 12.42
N ALA A 69 -8.10 -12.75 11.53
CA ALA A 69 -7.07 -13.71 11.91
C ALA A 69 -6.00 -13.08 12.82
N THR A 70 -5.60 -13.80 13.86
CA THR A 70 -4.62 -13.34 14.87
C THR A 70 -3.19 -13.81 14.59
N SER A 71 -3.03 -14.81 13.72
CA SER A 71 -1.72 -15.35 13.33
C SER A 71 -1.51 -15.27 11.82
N LEU A 72 -0.27 -14.95 11.42
CA LEU A 72 0.15 -14.85 10.03
C LEU A 72 1.40 -15.68 9.77
N GLU A 73 1.26 -16.69 8.92
CA GLU A 73 2.37 -17.50 8.44
C GLU A 73 2.38 -17.46 6.91
N LEU A 74 3.22 -16.61 6.33
CA LEU A 74 3.25 -16.38 4.88
C LEU A 74 3.59 -17.65 4.07
N LEU A 75 4.44 -18.52 4.63
CA LEU A 75 4.92 -19.74 3.99
C LEU A 75 3.99 -20.94 4.19
N ASN A 76 2.88 -20.78 4.92
CA ASN A 76 1.97 -21.89 5.21
C ASN A 76 1.16 -22.23 3.94
N PRO A 77 1.25 -23.47 3.42
CA PRO A 77 0.58 -23.86 2.18
C PRO A 77 -0.96 -23.83 2.30
N ALA A 78 -1.52 -23.88 3.51
CA ALA A 78 -2.97 -23.79 3.72
C ALA A 78 -3.52 -22.39 3.43
N PHE A 79 -2.67 -21.36 3.43
CA PHE A 79 -3.06 -19.96 3.17
C PHE A 79 -2.63 -19.48 1.78
N ALA A 80 -2.26 -20.40 0.88
CA ALA A 80 -1.92 -20.09 -0.49
C ALA A 80 -3.12 -19.44 -1.21
N PRO A 81 -2.97 -18.24 -1.82
CA PRO A 81 -4.07 -17.64 -2.55
C PRO A 81 -4.49 -18.47 -3.77
N PRO A 82 -5.79 -18.56 -4.07
CA PRO A 82 -6.34 -19.39 -5.15
C PRO A 82 -6.25 -18.68 -6.52
N THR A 83 -5.12 -18.02 -6.77
CA THR A 83 -4.89 -17.17 -7.94
C THR A 83 -3.46 -17.39 -8.45
N LEU A 84 -3.30 -17.36 -9.77
CA LEU A 84 -2.00 -17.23 -10.42
C LEU A 84 -1.66 -15.75 -10.57
N TYR A 85 -0.62 -15.29 -9.88
CA TYR A 85 -0.12 -13.92 -10.06
C TYR A 85 1.05 -13.90 -11.05
N ASP A 86 1.05 -12.86 -11.86
CA ASP A 86 2.12 -12.47 -12.76
C ASP A 86 2.37 -10.95 -12.64
N ASN A 87 3.27 -10.40 -13.46
CA ASN A 87 3.53 -8.96 -13.50
C ASN A 87 2.47 -8.15 -14.27
N SER A 88 1.37 -8.75 -14.71
CA SER A 88 0.32 -8.03 -15.42
C SER A 88 -0.50 -7.18 -14.43
N ALA A 89 -1.16 -6.15 -14.96
CA ALA A 89 -2.07 -5.33 -14.17
C ALA A 89 -3.30 -6.18 -13.80
N MET A 90 -3.30 -6.74 -12.60
CA MET A 90 -4.39 -7.57 -12.08
C MET A 90 -5.31 -6.75 -11.18
N THR A 91 -6.62 -6.90 -11.37
CA THR A 91 -7.63 -6.31 -10.47
C THR A 91 -7.81 -7.19 -9.24
N LEU A 92 -7.64 -6.58 -8.06
CA LEU A 92 -7.90 -7.18 -6.76
C LEU A 92 -9.33 -6.80 -6.31
N SER A 93 -10.07 -7.76 -5.77
CA SER A 93 -11.44 -7.56 -5.30
C SER A 93 -11.48 -7.04 -3.86
N ILE A 94 -12.25 -5.99 -3.63
CA ILE A 94 -12.46 -5.38 -2.31
C ILE A 94 -13.95 -5.17 -2.09
N TYR A 95 -14.46 -5.59 -0.94
CA TYR A 95 -15.86 -5.38 -0.58
C TYR A 95 -16.06 -4.09 0.22
N GLU A 96 -16.97 -3.23 -0.23
CA GLU A 96 -17.27 -1.95 0.43
C GLU A 96 -17.96 -2.10 1.80
N ALA A 97 -18.41 -3.32 2.14
CA ALA A 97 -18.89 -3.67 3.48
C ALA A 97 -17.77 -3.74 4.53
N TYR A 98 -16.53 -4.02 4.13
CA TYR A 98 -15.40 -4.14 5.04
C TYR A 98 -15.15 -2.88 5.90
N PRO A 99 -15.08 -1.64 5.37
CA PRO A 99 -14.91 -0.45 6.21
C PRO A 99 -16.03 -0.25 7.21
N ARG A 100 -17.27 -0.61 6.86
CA ARG A 100 -18.41 -0.51 7.77
C ARG A 100 -18.30 -1.53 8.90
N LEU A 101 -17.87 -2.76 8.60
CA LEU A 101 -17.58 -3.75 9.63
C LEU A 101 -16.52 -3.23 10.61
N VAL A 102 -15.41 -2.68 10.11
CA VAL A 102 -14.36 -2.09 10.96
C VAL A 102 -14.89 -0.91 11.78
N LEU A 103 -15.64 0.00 11.16
CA LEU A 103 -16.21 1.18 11.81
C LEU A 103 -17.17 0.79 12.95
N TYR A 104 -18.19 -0.01 12.65
CA TYR A 104 -19.28 -0.28 13.59
C TYR A 104 -18.94 -1.38 14.61
N ALA A 105 -18.11 -2.38 14.25
CA ALA A 105 -17.83 -3.51 15.14
C ALA A 105 -16.48 -3.42 15.88
N GLU A 106 -15.50 -2.68 15.37
CA GLU A 106 -14.13 -2.69 15.92
C GLU A 106 -13.65 -1.34 16.46
N LEU A 107 -14.20 -0.24 15.95
CA LEU A 107 -13.79 1.12 16.30
C LEU A 107 -14.70 1.78 17.35
N GLN A 108 -15.07 1.02 18.37
CA GLN A 108 -15.98 1.47 19.44
C GLN A 108 -15.26 2.11 20.66
N ALA A 109 -13.93 2.15 20.65
CA ALA A 109 -13.13 2.69 21.75
C ALA A 109 -13.31 4.21 21.89
N MET A 110 -13.57 4.68 23.12
CA MET A 110 -13.86 6.10 23.42
C MET A 110 -12.69 7.03 23.05
N GLU A 111 -11.45 6.60 23.24
CA GLU A 111 -10.24 7.37 22.89
C GLU A 111 -10.22 7.71 21.40
N LYS A 112 -10.59 6.75 20.55
CA LYS A 112 -10.63 6.92 19.08
C LYS A 112 -11.77 7.82 18.65
N ALA A 113 -12.93 7.68 19.29
CA ALA A 113 -14.09 8.55 19.04
C ALA A 113 -13.79 10.00 19.43
N ILE A 114 -13.21 10.26 20.61
CA ILE A 114 -12.86 11.61 21.06
C ILE A 114 -11.84 12.27 20.13
N ALA A 115 -10.81 11.53 19.69
CA ALA A 115 -9.86 12.02 18.69
C ALA A 115 -10.59 12.50 17.43
N SER A 116 -11.50 11.68 16.90
CA SER A 116 -12.24 12.01 15.67
C SER A 116 -13.27 13.13 15.85
N LEU A 117 -13.94 13.23 17.01
CA LEU A 117 -14.86 14.34 17.32
C LEU A 117 -14.15 15.69 17.22
N ARG A 118 -12.91 15.76 17.71
CA ARG A 118 -12.10 16.99 17.73
C ARG A 118 -11.57 17.39 16.35
N GLU A 119 -11.63 16.48 15.37
CA GLU A 119 -11.31 16.75 13.97
C GLU A 119 -12.54 17.15 13.15
N LEU A 120 -13.75 16.91 13.66
CA LEU A 120 -15.00 17.11 12.93
C LEU A 120 -15.25 18.59 12.63
N LEU A 121 -15.62 18.91 11.39
CA LEU A 121 -15.99 20.27 11.02
C LEU A 121 -17.36 20.64 11.61
N ALA A 122 -17.55 21.92 11.94
CA ALA A 122 -18.82 22.41 12.51
C ALA A 122 -20.04 22.11 11.60
N THR A 123 -19.87 22.00 10.29
CA THR A 123 -20.95 21.64 9.35
C THR A 123 -21.26 20.14 9.31
N GLU A 124 -20.36 19.28 9.80
CA GLU A 124 -20.48 17.83 9.75
C GLU A 124 -21.18 17.26 11.00
N VAL A 125 -21.13 17.98 12.12
CA VAL A 125 -21.66 17.56 13.44
C VAL A 125 -23.10 17.03 13.38
N THR A 126 -24.02 17.75 12.75
CA THR A 126 -25.44 17.36 12.69
C THR A 126 -25.72 16.24 11.71
N HIS A 127 -24.78 15.98 10.80
CA HIS A 127 -24.83 14.88 9.84
C HIS A 127 -24.17 13.60 10.36
N MET A 128 -23.61 13.62 11.58
CA MET A 128 -23.12 12.41 12.23
C MET A 128 -24.31 11.48 12.49
N ILE A 129 -24.18 10.23 12.06
CA ILE A 129 -25.28 9.28 12.09
C ILE A 129 -25.38 8.60 13.46
N THR A 130 -26.22 9.20 14.30
CA THR A 130 -26.68 8.66 15.57
C THR A 130 -28.04 9.28 15.91
N GLN A 131 -28.95 8.49 16.45
CA GLN A 131 -30.18 9.01 17.04
C GLN A 131 -29.98 9.21 18.55
N TYR A 132 -29.92 10.47 18.97
CA TYR A 132 -29.72 10.82 20.37
C TYR A 132 -30.86 10.30 21.26
N CYS A 133 -30.49 9.86 22.45
CA CYS A 133 -31.41 9.44 23.50
C CYS A 133 -31.44 10.45 24.65
N TRP A 134 -30.36 11.21 24.84
CA TRP A 134 -30.27 12.23 25.89
C TRP A 134 -29.52 13.48 25.44
N VAL A 135 -29.89 14.63 26.00
CA VAL A 135 -29.13 15.87 25.82
C VAL A 135 -27.86 15.84 26.65
N ASP A 136 -27.94 15.36 27.90
CA ASP A 136 -26.88 15.46 28.90
C ASP A 136 -26.47 14.11 29.48
N LEU A 137 -25.26 14.03 30.02
CA LEU A 137 -24.69 12.80 30.59
C LEU A 137 -25.41 12.33 31.86
N GLN A 138 -26.16 13.22 32.53
CA GLN A 138 -26.96 12.89 33.72
C GLN A 138 -28.37 12.41 33.39
N GLN A 139 -28.71 12.27 32.10
CA GLN A 139 -30.01 11.76 31.63
C GLN A 139 -31.20 12.59 32.14
N ARG A 140 -31.01 13.90 32.33
CA ARG A 140 -32.07 14.81 32.80
C ARG A 140 -33.05 15.17 31.69
N TRP A 141 -32.57 15.20 30.45
CA TRP A 141 -33.39 15.55 29.28
C TRP A 141 -33.34 14.45 28.24
N GLU A 142 -34.50 13.86 27.97
CA GLU A 142 -34.68 12.73 27.06
C GLU A 142 -34.94 13.22 25.64
N LEU A 143 -34.38 12.53 24.64
CA LEU A 143 -34.49 12.88 23.22
C LEU A 143 -35.07 11.75 22.34
N GLY A 144 -35.46 10.62 22.91
CA GLY A 144 -36.14 9.56 22.16
C GLY A 144 -37.37 10.11 21.43
N HIS A 145 -37.50 9.79 20.13
CA HIS A 145 -38.64 10.23 19.32
C HIS A 145 -39.98 9.71 19.84
N SER A 146 -39.97 8.54 20.47
CA SER A 146 -41.12 7.95 21.16
C SER A 146 -40.73 7.50 22.57
N ARG A 147 -41.73 7.36 23.45
CA ARG A 147 -41.50 6.81 24.80
C ARG A 147 -41.00 5.36 24.78
N LYS A 148 -41.40 4.59 23.77
CA LYS A 148 -40.95 3.20 23.59
C LYS A 148 -39.49 3.15 23.14
N ARG A 149 -39.09 4.03 22.22
CA ARG A 149 -37.68 4.22 21.84
C ARG A 149 -36.84 4.66 23.04
N GLN A 150 -37.31 5.63 23.82
CA GLN A 150 -36.60 6.05 25.04
C GLN A 150 -36.40 4.88 26.02
N ALA A 151 -37.41 4.03 26.20
CA ALA A 151 -37.28 2.82 27.03
C ALA A 151 -36.26 1.82 26.46
N ARG A 152 -36.18 1.66 25.13
CA ARG A 152 -35.11 0.86 24.50
C ARG A 152 -33.73 1.45 24.73
N CYS A 153 -33.57 2.77 24.58
CA CYS A 153 -32.29 3.46 24.87
C CYS A 153 -31.81 3.15 26.29
N VAL A 154 -32.72 3.22 27.28
CA VAL A 154 -32.40 2.90 28.69
C VAL A 154 -31.97 1.44 28.85
N ALA A 155 -32.63 0.51 28.14
CA ALA A 155 -32.36 -0.92 28.24
C ALA A 155 -31.04 -1.33 27.55
N ASN A 156 -30.76 -0.77 26.36
CA ASN A 156 -29.73 -1.30 25.46
C ASN A 156 -28.55 -0.34 25.20
N ASP A 157 -28.77 0.98 25.25
CA ASP A 157 -27.81 1.97 24.73
C ASP A 157 -27.32 2.97 25.79
N LYS A 158 -27.71 2.78 27.06
CA LYS A 158 -27.32 3.67 28.16
C LYS A 158 -25.80 3.82 28.32
N ALA A 159 -25.04 2.77 28.01
CA ALA A 159 -23.58 2.76 28.11
C ALA A 159 -22.86 3.25 26.84
N ASN A 160 -23.61 3.55 25.76
CA ASN A 160 -23.09 4.07 24.50
C ASN A 160 -22.96 5.60 24.58
N ALA A 161 -21.75 6.13 24.48
CA ALA A 161 -21.50 7.57 24.49
C ALA A 161 -22.08 8.29 23.25
N ALA A 162 -22.27 7.58 22.12
CA ALA A 162 -22.75 8.17 20.87
C ALA A 162 -24.21 8.64 20.90
N VAL A 163 -25.01 8.17 21.85
CA VAL A 163 -26.43 8.59 21.99
C VAL A 163 -26.63 9.79 22.92
N TYR A 164 -25.54 10.39 23.41
CA TYR A 164 -25.56 11.57 24.28
C TYR A 164 -25.06 12.81 23.53
N LEU A 165 -25.92 13.83 23.40
CA LEU A 165 -25.56 15.06 22.70
C LEU A 165 -24.42 15.82 23.41
N GLU A 166 -24.37 15.78 24.74
CA GLU A 166 -23.29 16.39 25.52
C GLU A 166 -21.92 15.76 25.22
N ALA A 167 -21.84 14.43 25.05
CA ALA A 167 -20.56 13.76 24.74
C ALA A 167 -19.95 14.30 23.43
N VAL A 168 -20.79 14.47 22.41
CA VAL A 168 -20.44 15.06 21.12
C VAL A 168 -20.11 16.55 21.29
N GLY A 169 -21.00 17.31 21.91
CA GLY A 169 -20.87 18.76 22.08
C GLY A 169 -19.61 19.20 22.83
N ARG A 170 -19.13 18.38 23.78
CA ARG A 170 -17.90 18.65 24.55
C ARG A 170 -16.62 18.50 23.72
N ASN A 171 -16.67 17.71 22.64
CA ASN A 171 -15.48 17.34 21.87
C ASN A 171 -15.47 17.93 20.45
N ILE A 172 -16.36 18.88 20.17
CA ILE A 172 -16.36 19.68 18.94
C ILE A 172 -16.05 21.15 19.28
N ASP A 173 -15.77 21.97 18.27
CA ASP A 173 -15.77 23.43 18.43
C ASP A 173 -17.23 23.93 18.55
N PHE A 174 -17.78 23.80 19.74
CA PHE A 174 -19.16 24.18 20.05
C PHE A 174 -19.41 25.68 19.80
N GLY A 175 -18.40 26.52 20.02
CA GLY A 175 -18.48 27.96 19.78
C GLY A 175 -18.66 28.32 18.30
N SER A 176 -18.01 27.58 17.40
CA SER A 176 -18.19 27.71 15.94
C SER A 176 -19.45 27.00 15.42
N TRP A 177 -19.88 25.92 16.08
CA TRP A 177 -21.10 25.19 15.70
C TRP A 177 -22.39 25.96 16.00
N VAL A 178 -22.48 26.60 17.18
CA VAL A 178 -23.70 27.28 17.62
C VAL A 178 -24.20 28.32 16.62
N PRO A 179 -23.38 29.26 16.08
CA PRO A 179 -23.85 30.25 15.11
C PRO A 179 -24.54 29.66 13.86
N ILE A 180 -24.14 28.44 13.45
CA ILE A 180 -24.70 27.76 12.28
C ILE A 180 -26.12 27.23 12.58
N TYR A 181 -26.29 26.57 13.73
CA TYR A 181 -27.54 25.87 14.08
C TYR A 181 -28.39 26.56 15.16
N ARG A 182 -27.99 27.75 15.63
CA ARG A 182 -28.64 28.48 16.75
C ARG A 182 -30.15 28.59 16.60
N GLY A 183 -30.63 28.90 15.40
CA GLY A 183 -32.06 29.09 15.14
C GLY A 183 -32.87 27.86 15.49
N PHE A 184 -32.40 26.67 15.09
CA PHE A 184 -33.07 25.40 15.36
C PHE A 184 -32.78 24.88 16.76
N PHE A 185 -31.50 24.85 17.14
CA PHE A 185 -31.07 24.32 18.44
C PHE A 185 -31.69 25.07 19.62
N ASN A 186 -31.77 26.41 19.54
CA ASN A 186 -32.38 27.19 20.62
C ASN A 186 -33.89 26.93 20.74
N ASN A 187 -34.57 26.81 19.60
CA ASN A 187 -36.01 26.60 19.56
C ASN A 187 -36.39 25.19 20.02
N LEU A 188 -35.69 24.16 19.54
CA LEU A 188 -36.10 22.76 19.73
C LEU A 188 -35.50 22.10 20.96
N ILE A 189 -34.36 22.58 21.47
CA ILE A 189 -33.69 22.01 22.65
C ILE A 189 -33.63 23.03 23.79
N VAL A 190 -32.98 24.18 23.57
CA VAL A 190 -32.71 25.13 24.67
C VAL A 190 -33.99 25.67 25.30
N SER A 191 -35.04 25.90 24.51
CA SER A 191 -36.34 26.41 25.00
C SER A 191 -36.99 25.52 26.07
N ALA A 192 -36.78 24.19 25.98
CA ALA A 192 -37.22 23.23 26.99
C ALA A 192 -36.26 23.21 28.18
N LEU A 193 -34.95 23.21 27.93
CA LEU A 193 -33.92 23.20 28.97
C LEU A 193 -34.07 24.39 29.93
N VAL A 194 -34.25 25.62 29.43
CA VAL A 194 -34.34 26.81 30.28
C VAL A 194 -35.58 26.84 31.18
N ARG A 195 -36.60 26.02 30.89
CA ARG A 195 -37.79 25.84 31.73
C ARG A 195 -37.59 24.77 32.81
N SER A 196 -36.53 23.99 32.71
CA SER A 196 -36.20 22.92 33.66
C SER A 196 -35.10 23.35 34.64
N PRO A 197 -35.07 22.80 35.87
CA PRO A 197 -33.99 23.07 36.82
C PRO A 197 -32.62 22.67 36.25
N GLY A 198 -31.66 23.60 36.25
CA GLY A 198 -30.28 23.34 35.82
C GLY A 198 -30.02 23.42 34.31
N GLY A 199 -31.03 23.68 33.48
CA GLY A 199 -30.85 23.80 32.02
C GLY A 199 -30.08 25.04 31.58
N TYR A 200 -30.39 26.22 32.12
CA TYR A 200 -29.61 27.44 31.81
C TYR A 200 -28.13 27.32 32.22
N PRO A 201 -27.78 26.83 33.42
CA PRO A 201 -26.39 26.51 33.76
C PRO A 201 -25.70 25.54 32.80
N TRP A 202 -26.38 24.48 32.34
CA TRP A 202 -25.81 23.53 31.37
C TRP A 202 -25.49 24.19 30.03
N VAL A 203 -26.36 25.07 29.52
CA VAL A 203 -26.10 25.81 28.27
C VAL A 203 -24.89 26.73 28.40
N GLN A 204 -24.78 27.45 29.52
CA GLN A 204 -23.61 28.31 29.79
C GLN A 204 -22.32 27.49 29.92
N TYR A 205 -22.42 26.31 30.54
CA TYR A 205 -21.30 25.36 30.63
C TYR A 205 -20.82 24.93 29.25
N MET A 206 -21.72 24.49 28.36
CA MET A 206 -21.34 24.05 27.01
C MET A 206 -20.72 25.18 26.17
N LEU A 207 -21.21 26.42 26.30
CA LEU A 207 -20.67 27.58 25.58
C LEU A 207 -19.27 28.01 26.05
N SER A 208 -18.91 27.71 27.30
CA SER A 208 -17.61 28.06 27.89
C SER A 208 -16.66 26.87 28.03
N HIS A 209 -17.09 25.69 27.58
CA HIS A 209 -16.30 24.46 27.67
C HIS A 209 -15.03 24.57 26.81
N ALA A 210 -13.91 24.15 27.39
CA ALA A 210 -12.64 24.00 26.69
C ALA A 210 -12.21 22.54 26.77
N TRP A 211 -11.63 22.04 25.67
CA TRP A 211 -11.20 20.65 25.59
C TRP A 211 -10.15 20.32 26.65
N VAL A 212 -10.44 19.33 27.47
CA VAL A 212 -9.48 18.73 28.40
C VAL A 212 -8.61 17.69 27.67
N PRO A 213 -7.46 17.29 28.24
CA PRO A 213 -6.69 16.17 27.70
C PRO A 213 -7.56 14.93 27.51
N MET A 214 -7.33 14.16 26.44
CA MET A 214 -8.15 13.01 26.08
C MET A 214 -8.30 11.96 27.21
N PRO A 215 -7.25 11.61 27.97
CA PRO A 215 -7.40 10.67 29.09
C PRO A 215 -8.39 11.15 30.18
N ASP A 216 -8.43 12.45 30.43
CA ASP A 216 -9.32 13.06 31.44
C ASP A 216 -10.78 13.06 30.94
N GLU A 217 -11.00 13.32 29.65
CA GLU A 217 -12.34 13.25 29.05
C GLU A 217 -12.87 11.81 29.06
N VAL A 218 -12.02 10.82 28.75
CA VAL A 218 -12.39 9.40 28.87
C VAL A 218 -12.71 9.02 30.32
N ALA A 219 -11.92 9.49 31.29
CA ALA A 219 -12.21 9.26 32.71
C ALA A 219 -13.56 9.88 33.12
N PHE A 220 -13.87 11.07 32.60
CA PHE A 220 -15.15 11.74 32.81
C PHE A 220 -16.32 10.95 32.22
N TRP A 221 -16.21 10.43 31.00
CA TRP A 221 -17.22 9.56 30.38
C TRP A 221 -17.42 8.26 31.19
N LYS A 222 -16.31 7.62 31.61
CA LYS A 222 -16.36 6.42 32.47
C LYS A 222 -17.02 6.68 33.82
N SER A 223 -16.84 7.87 34.40
CA SER A 223 -17.51 8.25 35.65
C SER A 223 -19.04 8.32 35.51
N HIS A 224 -19.55 8.48 34.28
CA HIS A 224 -20.97 8.44 33.92
C HIS A 224 -21.41 7.07 33.37
N GLN A 225 -20.64 6.00 33.62
CA GLN A 225 -20.95 4.62 33.19
C GLN A 225 -20.97 4.41 31.67
N LEU A 226 -20.32 5.29 30.91
CA LEU A 226 -20.13 5.10 29.47
C LEU A 226 -18.93 4.17 29.22
N THR A 227 -19.11 3.22 28.31
CA THR A 227 -18.10 2.16 28.06
C THR A 227 -17.64 2.08 26.61
N TYR A 228 -18.45 2.51 25.65
CA TYR A 228 -18.15 2.45 24.22
C TYR A 228 -18.81 3.60 23.46
N PHE A 229 -18.39 3.84 22.23
CA PHE A 229 -18.97 4.82 21.31
C PHE A 229 -19.28 4.12 19.98
N GLU A 230 -20.55 3.80 19.74
CA GLU A 230 -21.01 3.07 18.55
C GLU A 230 -22.03 3.92 17.78
N LEU A 231 -21.74 4.20 16.51
CA LEU A 231 -22.63 4.89 15.58
C LEU A 231 -23.68 3.94 14.99
N GLN A 232 -24.74 4.48 14.39
CA GLN A 232 -25.78 3.68 13.76
C GLN A 232 -25.50 3.43 12.28
N TRP A 233 -25.91 2.28 11.76
CA TRP A 233 -25.71 1.91 10.37
C TRP A 233 -26.58 2.76 9.43
N SER A 234 -25.98 3.44 8.45
CA SER A 234 -26.69 4.31 7.49
C SER A 234 -26.13 4.20 6.08
N THR A 235 -26.96 4.51 5.09
CA THR A 235 -26.64 4.52 3.65
C THR A 235 -26.36 5.92 3.08
N ILE A 236 -26.40 6.95 3.92
CA ILE A 236 -26.17 8.36 3.50
C ILE A 236 -24.77 8.61 2.94
N ARG A 237 -23.76 7.82 3.36
CA ARG A 237 -22.37 7.95 2.91
C ARG A 237 -21.68 6.60 2.86
N GLN A 238 -20.88 6.36 1.82
CA GLN A 238 -19.92 5.27 1.79
C GLN A 238 -18.69 5.70 2.61
N THR A 239 -18.43 5.00 3.72
CA THR A 239 -17.21 5.20 4.52
C THR A 239 -15.98 4.84 3.70
N GLY A 240 -15.01 5.76 3.69
CA GLY A 240 -13.70 5.57 3.07
C GLY A 240 -12.78 4.67 3.90
N LEU A 241 -11.81 4.05 3.23
CA LEU A 241 -10.79 3.23 3.86
C LEU A 241 -9.44 3.46 3.21
N THR A 242 -8.40 3.63 4.02
CA THR A 242 -7.01 3.44 3.60
C THR A 242 -6.33 2.48 4.54
N GLU A 243 -6.03 1.28 4.06
CA GLU A 243 -5.41 0.21 4.87
C GLU A 243 -4.05 -0.16 4.28
N THR A 244 -3.03 -0.19 5.14
CA THR A 244 -1.62 -0.37 4.74
C THR A 244 -0.91 -1.45 5.56
N ILE A 245 0.15 -2.02 4.99
CA ILE A 245 1.11 -2.90 5.68
C ILE A 245 2.52 -2.33 5.55
N GLY A 246 3.39 -2.66 6.50
CA GLY A 246 4.81 -2.28 6.47
C GLY A 246 5.68 -3.42 5.98
N ILE A 247 6.56 -3.17 5.02
CA ILE A 247 7.60 -4.14 4.62
C ILE A 247 8.95 -3.59 5.05
N GLU A 248 9.65 -4.32 5.93
CA GLU A 248 10.96 -3.94 6.46
C GLU A 248 12.08 -4.61 5.66
N ASN A 249 12.99 -3.79 5.16
CA ASN A 249 14.16 -4.21 4.41
C ASN A 249 15.40 -4.41 5.32
N ALA A 250 16.52 -4.87 4.75
CA ALA A 250 17.72 -5.19 5.54
C ALA A 250 18.41 -3.97 6.17
N LEU A 251 18.07 -2.75 5.74
CA LEU A 251 18.56 -1.51 6.35
C LEU A 251 17.70 -1.05 7.54
N GLY A 252 16.65 -1.78 7.89
CA GLY A 252 15.67 -1.39 8.92
C GLY A 252 14.71 -0.29 8.44
N MET A 253 14.62 -0.05 7.13
CA MET A 253 13.65 0.90 6.56
C MET A 253 12.33 0.18 6.30
N THR A 254 11.23 0.80 6.70
CA THR A 254 9.88 0.28 6.48
C THR A 254 9.18 1.03 5.34
N THR A 255 8.86 0.31 4.26
CA THR A 255 8.05 0.83 3.15
C THR A 255 6.59 0.46 3.37
N ARG A 256 5.66 1.40 3.15
CA ARG A 256 4.22 1.17 3.31
C ARG A 256 3.58 0.76 1.99
N VAL A 257 2.93 -0.40 1.98
CA VAL A 257 2.16 -0.90 0.83
C VAL A 257 0.68 -0.80 1.16
N THR A 258 -0.10 -0.22 0.24
CA THR A 258 -1.55 -0.07 0.37
C THR A 258 -2.24 -1.36 -0.04
N ILE A 259 -2.96 -1.98 0.90
CA ILE A 259 -3.67 -3.25 0.65
C ILE A 259 -5.15 -3.05 0.34
N LYS A 260 -5.78 -2.00 0.88
CA LYS A 260 -7.14 -1.60 0.52
C LYS A 260 -7.28 -0.09 0.48
N ARG A 261 -7.98 0.40 -0.54
CA ARG A 261 -8.31 1.80 -0.72
C ARG A 261 -9.75 1.91 -1.25
N ILE A 262 -10.62 2.46 -0.41
CA ILE A 262 -12.01 2.78 -0.74
C ILE A 262 -12.17 4.28 -0.57
N THR A 263 -12.71 4.95 -1.57
CA THR A 263 -12.89 6.41 -1.54
C THR A 263 -14.20 6.72 -0.81
N PRO A 264 -14.23 7.70 0.11
CA PRO A 264 -15.49 8.14 0.70
C PRO A 264 -16.41 8.77 -0.35
N VAL A 265 -17.71 8.47 -0.30
CA VAL A 265 -18.71 9.00 -1.25
C VAL A 265 -19.95 9.48 -0.50
N ASP A 266 -20.34 10.73 -0.71
CA ASP A 266 -21.64 11.23 -0.26
C ASP A 266 -22.77 10.65 -1.12
N ARG A 267 -23.71 9.99 -0.46
CA ARG A 267 -24.87 9.30 -1.07
C ARG A 267 -26.20 9.94 -0.66
N TYR A 268 -26.21 11.24 -0.33
CA TYR A 268 -27.40 11.94 0.16
C TYR A 268 -28.64 11.76 -0.74
N ALA A 269 -28.48 11.84 -2.07
CA ALA A 269 -29.56 11.63 -3.02
C ALA A 269 -30.02 10.16 -3.15
N LEU A 270 -29.23 9.22 -2.64
CA LEU A 270 -29.48 7.78 -2.64
C LEU A 270 -29.71 7.25 -1.22
N TRP A 271 -30.07 8.14 -0.28
CA TRP A 271 -30.17 7.82 1.13
C TRP A 271 -31.48 7.09 1.45
N THR A 272 -31.41 5.77 1.52
CA THR A 272 -32.57 4.88 1.74
C THR A 272 -32.90 4.67 3.21
N THR A 273 -31.89 4.69 4.09
CA THR A 273 -32.06 4.50 5.55
C THR A 273 -32.83 5.63 6.24
N HIS A 274 -32.96 6.80 5.59
CA HIS A 274 -33.78 7.93 6.05
C HIS A 274 -35.21 7.51 6.44
N SER A 275 -35.77 6.53 5.71
CA SER A 275 -37.08 5.95 6.00
C SER A 275 -37.16 5.25 7.37
N MET A 276 -36.05 4.68 7.85
CA MET A 276 -35.95 4.03 9.16
C MET A 276 -35.59 5.03 10.25
N TYR A 277 -34.61 5.89 9.98
CA TYR A 277 -34.23 7.03 10.81
C TYR A 277 -33.38 8.03 10.02
N ALA A 278 -33.39 9.28 10.47
CA ALA A 278 -32.65 10.37 9.83
C ALA A 278 -31.51 10.90 10.73
N SER A 279 -30.75 11.88 10.21
CA SER A 279 -29.68 12.53 10.98
C SER A 279 -30.27 13.57 11.94
N PHE A 280 -29.49 14.01 12.92
CA PHE A 280 -29.92 15.05 13.85
C PHE A 280 -30.26 16.37 13.14
N GLU A 281 -29.68 16.63 11.96
CA GLU A 281 -30.07 17.77 11.14
C GLU A 281 -31.54 17.71 10.71
N ASN A 282 -32.03 16.52 10.34
CA ASN A 282 -33.42 16.32 9.91
C ASN A 282 -34.39 16.59 11.08
N ASP A 283 -34.04 16.14 12.28
CA ASP A 283 -34.82 16.40 13.49
C ASP A 283 -34.86 17.90 13.79
N LEU A 284 -33.72 18.59 13.71
CA LEU A 284 -33.65 20.04 13.91
C LEU A 284 -34.39 20.84 12.84
N GLY A 285 -34.37 20.36 11.59
CA GLY A 285 -34.96 21.01 10.41
C GLY A 285 -36.41 20.64 10.14
N ASN A 286 -37.04 19.82 11.00
CA ASN A 286 -38.39 19.32 10.76
C ASN A 286 -39.43 20.45 10.80
N PHE A 287 -39.95 20.82 9.62
CA PHE A 287 -40.90 21.93 9.46
C PHE A 287 -42.31 21.63 9.99
N HIS A 288 -42.59 20.38 10.40
CA HIS A 288 -43.83 20.07 11.13
C HIS A 288 -43.80 20.61 12.56
N PHE A 289 -42.62 20.98 13.07
CA PHE A 289 -42.51 21.59 14.39
C PHE A 289 -42.96 23.05 14.35
N GLY A 290 -44.04 23.34 15.05
CA GLY A 290 -44.59 24.67 15.24
C GLY A 290 -43.84 25.49 16.31
N PRO A 291 -44.19 26.77 16.45
CA PRO A 291 -43.69 27.59 17.55
C PRO A 291 -44.08 26.98 18.91
N ASN A 292 -43.17 27.00 19.88
CA ASN A 292 -43.31 26.38 21.21
C ASN A 292 -43.34 24.84 21.24
N GLN A 293 -42.82 24.16 20.21
CA GLN A 293 -42.56 22.73 20.26
C GLN A 293 -41.06 22.44 20.46
N SER A 294 -40.75 21.28 21.03
CA SER A 294 -39.40 20.84 21.38
C SER A 294 -39.24 19.33 21.14
N LEU A 295 -38.00 18.91 20.89
CA LEU A 295 -37.59 17.51 20.80
C LEU A 295 -37.43 16.85 22.19
N VAL A 296 -37.34 17.64 23.27
CA VAL A 296 -37.12 17.12 24.62
C VAL A 296 -38.37 16.39 25.12
N LEU A 297 -38.32 15.06 25.20
CA LEU A 297 -39.46 14.18 25.44
C LEU A 297 -40.15 14.43 26.79
N ASN A 298 -39.36 14.67 27.84
CA ASN A 298 -39.87 14.91 29.19
C ASN A 298 -40.23 16.39 29.46
N SER A 299 -40.28 17.23 28.41
CA SER A 299 -40.72 18.63 28.48
C SER A 299 -42.22 18.78 28.22
N PRO A 300 -42.90 19.78 28.82
CA PRO A 300 -44.27 20.13 28.44
C PRO A 300 -44.38 20.66 27.01
N LEU A 301 -43.25 20.99 26.36
CA LEU A 301 -43.20 21.46 24.98
C LEU A 301 -43.00 20.33 23.96
N TRP A 302 -42.97 19.07 24.38
CA TRP A 302 -42.67 17.96 23.48
C TRP A 302 -43.66 17.88 22.30
N PHE A 303 -43.13 17.79 21.07
CA PHE A 303 -43.93 17.79 19.84
C PHE A 303 -44.98 16.67 19.80
N GLY A 304 -44.68 15.53 20.42
CA GLY A 304 -45.51 14.33 20.35
C GLY A 304 -46.89 14.45 21.03
N TYR A 305 -47.10 15.48 21.87
CA TYR A 305 -48.44 15.79 22.40
C TYR A 305 -49.38 16.39 21.36
N THR A 306 -48.83 17.02 20.32
CA THR A 306 -49.59 17.70 19.28
C THR A 306 -49.64 16.92 17.97
N LEU A 307 -48.50 16.38 17.53
CA LEU A 307 -48.38 15.63 16.29
C LEU A 307 -47.38 14.49 16.53
N PRO A 308 -47.82 13.34 17.08
CA PRO A 308 -46.93 12.23 17.43
C PRO A 308 -46.14 11.72 16.23
N ASN A 309 -46.75 11.65 15.05
CA ASN A 309 -46.12 11.12 13.83
C ASN A 309 -45.27 12.16 13.08
N ALA A 310 -44.89 13.27 13.71
CA ALA A 310 -44.20 14.38 13.02
C ALA A 310 -42.83 13.98 12.46
N ILE A 311 -42.12 13.07 13.13
CA ILE A 311 -40.84 12.53 12.64
C ILE A 311 -41.09 11.67 11.40
N GLU A 312 -42.04 10.73 11.49
CA GLU A 312 -42.41 9.85 10.37
C GLU A 312 -42.88 10.65 9.14
N MET A 313 -43.71 11.69 9.35
CA MET A 313 -44.23 12.56 8.30
C MET A 313 -43.15 13.40 7.60
N TYR A 314 -42.07 13.73 8.30
CA TYR A 314 -40.94 14.45 7.69
C TYR A 314 -40.07 13.50 6.86
N ASN A 315 -39.89 12.27 7.33
CA ASN A 315 -38.98 11.32 6.72
C ASN A 315 -39.58 10.57 5.51
N LEU A 316 -40.90 10.43 5.47
CA LEU A 316 -41.62 9.63 4.49
C LEU A 316 -42.77 10.40 3.83
N PRO A 317 -43.13 10.05 2.58
CA PRO A 317 -44.39 10.50 1.99
C PRO A 317 -45.58 10.08 2.85
N TYR A 318 -46.46 11.04 3.16
CA TYR A 318 -47.65 10.82 3.98
C TYR A 318 -48.93 11.17 3.18
N PRO A 319 -50.03 10.38 3.27
CA PRO A 319 -50.20 9.15 4.05
C PRO A 319 -49.28 8.02 3.58
N LEU A 320 -48.91 7.13 4.50
CA LEU A 320 -48.03 5.99 4.21
C LEU A 320 -48.64 5.10 3.12
N ASN A 321 -47.80 4.62 2.20
CA ASN A 321 -48.19 3.60 1.23
C ASN A 321 -48.47 2.25 1.94
N HIS A 322 -48.97 1.26 1.20
CA HIS A 322 -49.35 -0.04 1.78
C HIS A 322 -48.18 -0.81 2.42
N ALA A 323 -46.96 -0.71 1.88
CA ALA A 323 -45.79 -1.40 2.40
C ALA A 323 -45.23 -0.72 3.66
N ASN A 324 -45.11 0.62 3.65
CA ASN A 324 -44.76 1.42 4.81
C ASN A 324 -45.79 1.28 5.94
N THR A 325 -47.08 1.18 5.61
CA THR A 325 -48.13 0.89 6.61
C THR A 325 -47.92 -0.50 7.23
N ALA A 326 -47.61 -1.52 6.43
CA ALA A 326 -47.32 -2.86 6.93
C ALA A 326 -46.08 -2.86 7.83
N LEU A 327 -45.03 -2.13 7.43
CA LEU A 327 -43.80 -2.00 8.20
C LEU A 327 -44.01 -1.22 9.50
N HIS A 328 -44.74 -0.11 9.46
CA HIS A 328 -45.12 0.68 10.63
C HIS A 328 -45.86 -0.19 11.66
N ASN A 329 -46.83 -0.98 11.21
CA ASN A 329 -47.60 -1.86 12.08
C ASN A 329 -46.74 -2.96 12.73
N GLN A 330 -45.67 -3.41 12.04
CA GLN A 330 -44.84 -4.52 12.50
C GLN A 330 -43.64 -4.06 13.34
N LEU A 331 -42.94 -2.99 12.95
CA LEU A 331 -41.77 -2.44 13.63
C LEU A 331 -42.13 -1.31 14.61
N GLY A 332 -43.17 -0.53 14.33
CA GLY A 332 -43.48 0.73 15.01
C GLY A 332 -43.24 1.95 14.12
N GLU A 333 -43.29 3.14 14.71
CA GLU A 333 -43.15 4.40 13.98
C GLU A 333 -41.84 4.48 13.17
N LEU A 334 -41.97 4.66 11.86
CA LEU A 334 -40.84 4.81 10.95
C LEU A 334 -40.18 6.18 11.16
N GLY A 335 -38.87 6.28 10.92
CA GLY A 335 -38.07 7.43 11.36
C GLY A 335 -37.54 7.32 12.80
N SER A 336 -37.94 6.29 13.55
CA SER A 336 -37.50 6.01 14.94
C SER A 336 -36.95 4.58 15.12
N VAL A 337 -36.55 3.93 14.03
CA VAL A 337 -36.02 2.56 14.01
C VAL A 337 -34.49 2.62 14.07
N ASP A 338 -33.90 1.99 15.09
CA ASP A 338 -32.45 1.96 15.27
C ASP A 338 -31.83 0.86 14.39
N LEU A 339 -30.82 1.21 13.58
CA LEU A 339 -30.12 0.25 12.72
C LEU A 339 -28.73 -0.06 13.29
N LYS A 340 -28.50 -1.32 13.67
CA LYS A 340 -27.22 -1.79 14.24
C LYS A 340 -26.60 -2.87 13.36
N LEU A 341 -25.34 -2.69 12.96
CA LEU A 341 -24.60 -3.69 12.21
C LEU A 341 -24.27 -4.86 13.14
N MET A 342 -24.55 -6.08 12.70
CA MET A 342 -24.17 -7.29 13.41
C MET A 342 -22.89 -7.87 12.79
N PRO A 343 -21.79 -8.05 13.55
CA PRO A 343 -20.61 -8.75 13.07
C PRO A 343 -20.82 -10.26 13.04
N PRO A 344 -20.12 -11.01 12.15
CA PRO A 344 -20.15 -12.47 12.19
C PRO A 344 -19.60 -12.99 13.51
N PRO A 345 -20.23 -14.02 14.12
CA PRO A 345 -19.77 -14.54 15.40
C PRO A 345 -18.40 -15.22 15.24
N PRO A 346 -17.50 -15.16 16.25
CA PRO A 346 -16.16 -15.74 16.16
C PRO A 346 -16.15 -17.24 15.79
N ALA A 347 -17.16 -18.00 16.27
CA ALA A 347 -17.30 -19.40 15.92
C ALA A 347 -17.45 -19.61 14.40
N LEU A 348 -18.15 -18.70 13.70
CA LEU A 348 -18.34 -18.76 12.25
C LEU A 348 -17.07 -18.36 11.51
N THR A 349 -16.40 -17.28 11.90
CA THR A 349 -15.16 -16.85 11.22
C THR A 349 -14.05 -17.89 11.37
N THR A 350 -13.87 -18.47 12.56
CA THR A 350 -12.90 -19.56 12.79
C THR A 350 -13.25 -20.82 11.98
N ALA A 351 -14.53 -21.18 11.88
CA ALA A 351 -14.94 -22.33 11.08
C ALA A 351 -14.72 -22.12 9.57
N VAL A 352 -15.00 -20.91 9.07
CA VAL A 352 -14.76 -20.53 7.67
C VAL A 352 -13.26 -20.51 7.39
N GLU A 353 -12.45 -19.96 8.29
CA GLU A 353 -11.00 -19.95 8.18
C GLU A 353 -10.41 -21.36 8.10
N ALA A 354 -10.81 -22.24 9.02
CA ALA A 354 -10.37 -23.63 9.04
C ALA A 354 -10.83 -24.39 7.78
N PHE A 355 -12.05 -24.15 7.31
CA PHE A 355 -12.56 -24.75 6.09
C PHE A 355 -11.78 -24.30 4.84
N VAL A 356 -11.56 -23.00 4.67
CA VAL A 356 -10.79 -22.48 3.52
C VAL A 356 -9.36 -23.03 3.55
N ALA A 357 -8.73 -23.07 4.71
CA ALA A 357 -7.40 -23.65 4.88
C ALA A 357 -7.34 -25.12 4.46
N GLN A 358 -8.32 -25.94 4.87
CA GLN A 358 -8.41 -27.35 4.49
C GLN A 358 -8.71 -27.54 3.00
N LEU A 359 -9.60 -26.74 2.43
CA LEU A 359 -9.93 -26.78 1.01
C LEU A 359 -8.69 -26.46 0.16
N THR A 360 -7.95 -25.39 0.49
CA THR A 360 -6.71 -25.01 -0.20
C THR A 360 -5.64 -26.12 -0.07
N LEU A 361 -5.41 -26.65 1.12
CA LEU A 361 -4.41 -27.70 1.35
C LEU A 361 -4.75 -29.00 0.59
N GLN A 362 -6.01 -29.42 0.56
CA GLN A 362 -6.39 -30.67 -0.11
C GLN A 362 -6.45 -30.52 -1.64
N THR A 363 -6.86 -29.36 -2.15
CA THR A 363 -6.84 -29.09 -3.60
C THR A 363 -5.43 -28.99 -4.16
N THR A 364 -4.47 -28.46 -3.38
CA THR A 364 -3.06 -28.39 -3.79
C THR A 364 -2.37 -29.76 -3.78
N THR A 365 -2.79 -30.67 -2.89
CA THR A 365 -2.22 -32.02 -2.78
C THR A 365 -2.88 -33.06 -3.69
N SER A 366 -4.15 -32.87 -4.05
CA SER A 366 -4.93 -33.80 -4.88
C SER A 366 -5.41 -33.16 -6.19
N ALA A 367 -4.80 -33.56 -7.31
CA ALA A 367 -5.19 -33.10 -8.64
C ALA A 367 -6.64 -33.49 -9.01
N SER A 368 -7.12 -34.66 -8.55
CA SER A 368 -8.50 -35.08 -8.83
C SER A 368 -9.52 -34.20 -8.11
N LEU A 369 -9.21 -33.79 -6.87
CA LEU A 369 -10.04 -32.89 -6.10
C LEU A 369 -10.04 -31.48 -6.72
N ALA A 370 -8.87 -30.97 -7.13
CA ALA A 370 -8.76 -29.68 -7.82
C ALA A 370 -9.67 -29.61 -9.06
N VAL A 371 -9.66 -30.66 -9.90
CA VAL A 371 -10.54 -30.76 -11.08
C VAL A 371 -12.01 -30.86 -10.67
N ALA A 372 -12.33 -31.62 -9.62
CA ALA A 372 -13.70 -31.74 -9.13
C ALA A 372 -14.26 -30.40 -8.63
N VAL A 373 -13.47 -29.65 -7.85
CA VAL A 373 -13.81 -28.32 -7.34
C VAL A 373 -13.97 -27.32 -8.49
N ALA A 374 -13.05 -27.31 -9.45
CA ALA A 374 -13.15 -26.45 -10.65
C ALA A 374 -14.41 -26.74 -11.48
N SER A 375 -14.88 -28.00 -11.50
CA SER A 375 -16.08 -28.41 -12.27
C SER A 375 -17.42 -27.91 -11.71
N ILE A 376 -17.45 -27.35 -10.50
CA ILE A 376 -18.68 -26.81 -9.89
C ILE A 376 -19.11 -25.53 -10.61
N GLY A 377 -18.16 -24.70 -11.06
CA GLY A 377 -18.43 -23.42 -11.69
C GLY A 377 -19.07 -22.39 -10.75
N VAL A 378 -19.54 -21.28 -11.34
CA VAL A 378 -20.32 -20.25 -10.66
C VAL A 378 -21.61 -20.05 -11.44
N VAL A 379 -22.76 -20.19 -10.78
CA VAL A 379 -24.08 -20.04 -11.40
C VAL A 379 -25.04 -19.35 -10.44
N ASP A 380 -25.97 -18.57 -10.97
CA ASP A 380 -26.99 -17.88 -10.17
C ASP A 380 -28.30 -18.68 -10.19
N LEU A 381 -28.87 -18.92 -9.00
CA LEU A 381 -30.13 -19.63 -8.83
C LEU A 381 -31.16 -18.72 -8.14
N ARG A 382 -32.44 -18.92 -8.44
CA ARG A 382 -33.56 -18.14 -7.89
C ARG A 382 -34.49 -19.00 -7.01
N PRO A 383 -34.03 -19.47 -5.84
CA PRO A 383 -34.82 -20.36 -4.98
C PRO A 383 -35.95 -19.60 -4.27
N THR A 384 -37.14 -20.20 -4.21
CA THR A 384 -38.29 -19.70 -3.43
C THR A 384 -38.58 -20.65 -2.25
N PRO A 385 -38.47 -20.20 -0.99
CA PRO A 385 -38.84 -20.98 0.19
C PRO A 385 -40.29 -21.48 0.16
N VAL A 386 -40.54 -22.63 0.79
CA VAL A 386 -41.86 -23.28 0.81
C VAL A 386 -42.98 -22.34 1.26
N GLN A 387 -42.74 -21.49 2.26
CA GLN A 387 -43.76 -20.56 2.76
C GLN A 387 -44.20 -19.49 1.73
N TRP A 388 -43.38 -19.21 0.72
CA TRP A 388 -43.65 -18.20 -0.31
C TRP A 388 -44.10 -18.81 -1.65
N GLN A 389 -44.30 -20.12 -1.72
CA GLN A 389 -44.73 -20.82 -2.95
C GLN A 389 -46.24 -20.76 -3.20
N ASN A 390 -47.00 -20.03 -2.39
CA ASN A 390 -48.44 -19.91 -2.59
C ASN A 390 -48.73 -19.07 -3.85
N PRO A 391 -49.42 -19.62 -4.86
CA PRO A 391 -49.67 -18.92 -6.13
C PRO A 391 -50.58 -17.69 -6.00
N ASN A 392 -51.26 -17.51 -4.86
CA ASN A 392 -52.08 -16.32 -4.59
C ASN A 392 -51.26 -15.15 -4.03
N PHE A 393 -49.99 -15.36 -3.68
CA PHE A 393 -49.16 -14.32 -3.09
C PHE A 393 -48.62 -13.38 -4.16
N MET A 394 -48.74 -12.08 -3.89
CA MET A 394 -48.07 -11.03 -4.64
C MET A 394 -46.99 -10.39 -3.76
N PHE A 395 -45.79 -10.23 -4.31
CA PHE A 395 -44.61 -9.71 -3.63
C PHE A 395 -44.32 -8.29 -4.07
N TYR A 396 -44.12 -7.38 -3.11
CA TYR A 396 -43.90 -5.95 -3.36
C TYR A 396 -42.47 -5.47 -3.07
N GLY A 397 -41.67 -6.23 -2.33
CA GLY A 397 -40.26 -5.92 -2.08
C GLY A 397 -39.64 -6.79 -0.99
N GLY A 398 -38.31 -6.93 -1.00
CA GLY A 398 -37.55 -7.68 0.00
C GLY A 398 -36.71 -6.82 0.95
N SER A 399 -36.82 -5.50 0.87
CA SER A 399 -36.05 -4.53 1.65
C SER A 399 -36.98 -3.62 2.45
N PRO A 400 -36.78 -3.43 3.77
CA PRO A 400 -37.61 -2.53 4.58
C PRO A 400 -37.43 -1.05 4.19
N MET A 401 -36.36 -0.72 3.47
CA MET A 401 -36.06 0.66 3.04
C MET A 401 -36.66 0.99 1.65
N CYS A 402 -37.21 -0.01 0.94
CA CYS A 402 -37.77 0.15 -0.40
C CYS A 402 -39.25 -0.27 -0.40
N ALA A 403 -40.14 0.71 -0.23
CA ALA A 403 -41.57 0.47 0.00
C ALA A 403 -42.48 0.82 -1.20
N ASP A 404 -41.92 1.31 -2.31
CA ASP A 404 -42.68 1.76 -3.50
C ASP A 404 -42.67 0.74 -4.64
N GLY A 405 -42.60 -0.56 -4.32
CA GLY A 405 -42.55 -1.61 -5.34
C GLY A 405 -43.92 -1.97 -5.93
N GLU A 406 -43.90 -2.41 -7.19
CA GLU A 406 -45.04 -2.97 -7.91
C GLU A 406 -45.23 -4.47 -7.58
N PRO A 407 -46.42 -5.05 -7.80
CA PRO A 407 -46.69 -6.43 -7.46
C PRO A 407 -46.09 -7.42 -8.48
N TYR A 408 -45.31 -8.39 -7.98
CA TYR A 408 -44.75 -9.49 -8.77
C TYR A 408 -45.14 -10.87 -8.22
N ASP A 409 -45.04 -11.89 -9.08
CA ASP A 409 -45.26 -13.31 -8.76
C ASP A 409 -44.00 -14.02 -8.23
N PHE A 410 -42.86 -13.33 -8.22
CA PHE A 410 -41.59 -13.82 -7.69
C PHE A 410 -41.12 -12.98 -6.49
N ILE A 411 -40.38 -13.63 -5.59
CA ILE A 411 -39.77 -12.98 -4.43
C ILE A 411 -38.60 -12.08 -4.85
N GLN A 412 -38.46 -10.92 -4.21
CA GLN A 412 -37.39 -9.97 -4.53
C GLN A 412 -36.15 -10.17 -3.65
N ARG A 413 -34.98 -9.70 -4.11
CA ARG A 413 -33.74 -9.69 -3.31
C ARG A 413 -33.94 -8.95 -1.97
N SER A 414 -33.10 -9.29 -0.99
CA SER A 414 -33.13 -8.61 0.31
C SER A 414 -32.61 -7.17 0.24
N PHE A 415 -32.41 -6.50 1.38
CA PHE A 415 -31.81 -5.17 1.41
C PHE A 415 -30.33 -5.20 1.04
N GLY A 416 -29.77 -4.04 0.72
CA GLY A 416 -28.33 -3.82 0.57
C GLY A 416 -27.99 -2.36 0.79
N PHE A 417 -26.76 -2.09 1.21
CA PHE A 417 -26.23 -0.74 1.40
C PHE A 417 -26.25 0.08 0.10
N ASP A 418 -25.91 -0.57 -1.01
CA ASP A 418 -25.80 0.05 -2.33
C ASP A 418 -27.14 0.18 -3.05
N ASP A 419 -28.23 -0.35 -2.48
CA ASP A 419 -29.56 -0.33 -3.08
C ASP A 419 -30.15 1.08 -3.09
N THR A 420 -30.60 1.52 -4.27
CA THR A 420 -31.21 2.84 -4.49
C THR A 420 -32.73 2.77 -4.60
N CYS A 421 -33.32 1.58 -4.40
CA CYS A 421 -34.74 1.30 -4.59
C CYS A 421 -35.26 1.58 -6.01
N ALA A 422 -34.37 1.71 -7.00
CA ALA A 422 -34.73 2.03 -8.38
C ALA A 422 -35.28 0.85 -9.20
N GLY A 423 -35.13 -0.39 -8.72
CA GLY A 423 -35.59 -1.59 -9.43
C GLY A 423 -35.91 -2.76 -8.51
N GLN A 424 -36.87 -3.58 -8.93
CA GLN A 424 -37.28 -4.81 -8.23
C GLN A 424 -36.66 -6.03 -8.90
N LEU A 425 -35.54 -6.50 -8.33
CA LEU A 425 -34.80 -7.65 -8.85
C LEU A 425 -35.18 -8.93 -8.09
N PRO A 426 -35.21 -10.09 -8.77
CA PRO A 426 -35.54 -11.36 -8.15
C PRO A 426 -34.53 -11.74 -7.07
N PHE A 427 -34.98 -12.52 -6.08
CA PHE A 427 -34.08 -13.11 -5.09
C PHE A 427 -33.15 -14.11 -5.76
N THR A 428 -31.84 -13.87 -5.65
CA THR A 428 -30.81 -14.67 -6.29
C THR A 428 -29.78 -15.12 -5.26
N VAL A 429 -29.39 -16.40 -5.33
CA VAL A 429 -28.27 -16.96 -4.58
C VAL A 429 -27.25 -17.49 -5.57
N GLN A 430 -25.99 -17.07 -5.40
CA GLN A 430 -24.89 -17.52 -6.23
C GLN A 430 -24.35 -18.85 -5.72
N TRP A 431 -24.45 -19.89 -6.55
CA TRP A 431 -23.82 -21.17 -6.32
C TRP A 431 -22.36 -21.12 -6.74
N ALA A 432 -21.45 -21.24 -5.77
CA ALA A 432 -20.01 -21.27 -6.01
C ALA A 432 -19.38 -22.44 -5.23
N ALA A 433 -18.22 -22.92 -5.71
CA ALA A 433 -17.51 -24.03 -5.09
C ALA A 433 -17.26 -23.86 -3.57
N PRO A 434 -16.66 -22.76 -3.07
CA PRO A 434 -16.36 -22.65 -1.64
C PRO A 434 -17.62 -22.55 -0.76
N SER A 435 -18.65 -21.78 -1.17
CA SER A 435 -19.87 -21.61 -0.37
C SER A 435 -20.73 -22.87 -0.34
N SER A 436 -20.87 -23.57 -1.47
CA SER A 436 -21.64 -24.83 -1.55
C SER A 436 -20.97 -25.97 -0.78
N LEU A 437 -19.64 -26.12 -0.88
CA LEU A 437 -18.90 -27.14 -0.14
C LEU A 437 -18.89 -26.90 1.36
N PHE A 438 -18.79 -25.63 1.79
CA PHE A 438 -18.93 -25.26 3.20
C PHE A 438 -20.34 -25.61 3.70
N ALA A 439 -21.38 -25.25 2.95
CA ALA A 439 -22.75 -25.53 3.33
C ALA A 439 -23.05 -27.03 3.47
N LEU A 440 -22.56 -27.86 2.55
CA LEU A 440 -22.68 -29.31 2.65
C LEU A 440 -21.98 -29.86 3.90
N ALA A 441 -20.86 -29.25 4.32
CA ALA A 441 -20.13 -29.66 5.51
C ALA A 441 -20.85 -29.34 6.83
N GLN A 442 -21.77 -28.38 6.84
CA GLN A 442 -22.50 -27.96 8.05
C GLN A 442 -23.82 -28.73 8.29
N LEU A 443 -24.30 -29.49 7.31
CA LEU A 443 -25.54 -30.26 7.45
C LEU A 443 -25.30 -31.56 8.25
N SER A 444 -26.28 -31.95 9.07
CA SER A 444 -26.26 -33.28 9.69
C SER A 444 -26.38 -34.38 8.63
N PRO A 445 -25.94 -35.63 8.87
CA PRO A 445 -26.06 -36.70 7.88
C PRO A 445 -27.49 -36.93 7.38
N ASN A 446 -28.49 -36.75 8.26
CA ASN A 446 -29.90 -36.87 7.91
C ASN A 446 -30.36 -35.69 7.05
N ASP A 447 -30.02 -34.46 7.45
CA ASP A 447 -30.38 -33.24 6.71
C ASP A 447 -29.70 -33.20 5.35
N LEU A 448 -28.46 -33.70 5.24
CA LEU A 448 -27.73 -33.83 3.99
C LEU A 448 -28.45 -34.76 3.02
N ALA A 449 -28.92 -35.93 3.50
CA ALA A 449 -29.66 -36.88 2.68
C ALA A 449 -30.98 -36.27 2.17
N VAL A 450 -31.72 -35.57 3.04
CA VAL A 450 -32.99 -34.92 2.67
C VAL A 450 -32.74 -33.74 1.72
N ALA A 451 -31.85 -32.82 2.09
CA ALA A 451 -31.53 -31.64 1.30
C ALA A 451 -31.08 -32.05 -0.10
N THR A 452 -30.15 -32.99 -0.25
CA THR A 452 -29.63 -33.39 -1.56
C THR A 452 -30.65 -34.13 -2.43
N ALA A 453 -31.63 -34.82 -1.83
CA ALA A 453 -32.68 -35.51 -2.57
C ALA A 453 -33.77 -34.56 -3.10
N SER A 454 -34.11 -33.50 -2.36
CA SER A 454 -35.24 -32.62 -2.70
C SER A 454 -34.86 -31.17 -3.02
N LEU A 455 -33.58 -30.77 -2.99
CA LEU A 455 -33.14 -29.38 -3.16
C LEU A 455 -33.75 -28.70 -4.39
N CYS A 456 -33.53 -29.30 -5.55
CA CYS A 456 -33.87 -28.68 -6.83
C CYS A 456 -35.37 -28.81 -7.19
N SER A 457 -36.15 -29.59 -6.42
CA SER A 457 -37.60 -29.77 -6.63
C SER A 457 -38.46 -29.04 -5.59
N SER A 458 -37.95 -28.83 -4.38
CA SER A 458 -38.72 -28.27 -3.25
C SER A 458 -38.70 -26.74 -3.15
N LEU A 459 -37.91 -26.05 -3.98
CA LEU A 459 -37.69 -24.59 -3.90
C LEU A 459 -38.29 -23.81 -5.07
N ALA A 460 -39.27 -24.40 -5.76
CA ALA A 460 -39.99 -23.80 -6.90
C ALA A 460 -39.08 -23.07 -7.91
N LEU A 461 -37.94 -23.69 -8.24
CA LEU A 461 -36.98 -23.13 -9.19
C LEU A 461 -37.60 -23.08 -10.61
N PRO A 462 -37.29 -22.05 -11.42
CA PRO A 462 -37.55 -22.07 -12.84
C PRO A 462 -36.98 -23.34 -13.50
N ALA A 463 -37.63 -23.87 -14.54
CA ALA A 463 -37.24 -25.15 -15.15
C ALA A 463 -35.76 -25.20 -15.60
N THR A 464 -35.24 -24.07 -16.12
CA THR A 464 -33.82 -23.90 -16.47
C THR A 464 -32.93 -24.01 -15.23
N ASP A 465 -33.26 -23.27 -14.18
CA ASP A 465 -32.48 -23.19 -12.93
C ASP A 465 -32.50 -24.53 -12.20
N ALA A 466 -33.60 -25.29 -12.27
CA ALA A 466 -33.69 -26.64 -11.72
C ALA A 466 -32.67 -27.60 -12.37
N SER A 467 -32.48 -27.52 -13.70
CA SER A 467 -31.48 -28.33 -14.42
C SER A 467 -30.03 -27.94 -14.10
N ILE A 468 -29.79 -26.64 -13.89
CA ILE A 468 -28.49 -26.10 -13.48
C ILE A 468 -28.20 -26.50 -12.03
N CYS A 469 -29.20 -26.43 -11.16
CA CYS A 469 -29.14 -26.84 -9.76
C CYS A 469 -28.76 -28.31 -9.63
N THR A 470 -29.40 -29.22 -10.37
CA THR A 470 -29.08 -30.67 -10.29
C THR A 470 -27.66 -30.95 -10.75
N THR A 471 -27.21 -30.29 -11.81
CA THR A 471 -25.83 -30.43 -12.33
C THR A 471 -24.80 -29.89 -11.34
N SER A 472 -25.03 -28.70 -10.78
CA SER A 472 -24.13 -28.03 -9.82
C SER A 472 -24.08 -28.77 -8.48
N LEU A 473 -25.22 -29.28 -8.01
CA LEU A 473 -25.31 -30.12 -6.82
C LEU A 473 -24.54 -31.44 -7.02
N ALA A 474 -24.70 -32.10 -8.17
CA ALA A 474 -23.97 -33.32 -8.49
C ALA A 474 -22.44 -33.09 -8.55
N ALA A 475 -22.00 -31.96 -9.11
CA ALA A 475 -20.59 -31.56 -9.10
C ALA A 475 -20.07 -31.30 -7.68
N SER A 476 -20.84 -30.57 -6.87
CA SER A 476 -20.51 -30.24 -5.48
C SER A 476 -20.42 -31.50 -4.62
N LEU A 477 -21.35 -32.45 -4.78
CA LEU A 477 -21.32 -33.75 -4.09
C LEU A 477 -20.12 -34.61 -4.49
N ARG A 478 -19.71 -34.59 -5.77
CA ARG A 478 -18.51 -35.30 -6.24
C ARG A 478 -17.24 -34.76 -5.58
N ALA A 479 -17.12 -33.45 -5.45
CA ALA A 479 -15.99 -32.82 -4.75
C ALA A 479 -16.07 -33.04 -3.23
N PHE A 480 -17.25 -32.88 -2.63
CA PHE A 480 -17.48 -33.07 -1.19
C PHE A 480 -17.12 -34.48 -0.71
N ARG A 481 -17.43 -35.53 -1.48
CA ARG A 481 -17.06 -36.92 -1.14
C ARG A 481 -15.54 -37.17 -1.15
N GLN A 482 -14.76 -36.36 -1.86
CA GLN A 482 -13.31 -36.44 -1.88
C GLN A 482 -12.66 -35.59 -0.78
N LEU A 483 -13.39 -34.63 -0.21
CA LEU A 483 -12.91 -33.78 0.87
C LEU A 483 -12.93 -34.50 2.20
N GLN A 484 -11.82 -34.39 2.94
CA GLN A 484 -11.71 -34.86 4.31
C GLN A 484 -11.97 -33.67 5.25
N LEU A 485 -13.21 -33.53 5.72
CA LEU A 485 -13.63 -32.44 6.59
C LEU A 485 -13.97 -32.95 7.99
N ALA A 486 -13.79 -32.10 9.00
CA ALA A 486 -14.26 -32.37 10.35
C ALA A 486 -15.80 -32.41 10.38
N SER A 487 -16.36 -33.18 11.31
CA SER A 487 -17.81 -33.24 11.52
C SER A 487 -18.39 -31.86 11.89
N PRO A 488 -19.64 -31.56 11.51
CA PRO A 488 -20.28 -30.29 11.81
C PRO A 488 -20.30 -30.03 13.33
N SER A 489 -19.96 -28.80 13.72
CA SER A 489 -19.92 -28.41 15.12
C SER A 489 -21.29 -27.97 15.63
N SER A 490 -21.79 -28.62 16.68
CA SER A 490 -23.04 -28.22 17.34
C SER A 490 -22.95 -26.83 17.97
N THR A 491 -21.75 -26.41 18.40
CA THR A 491 -21.54 -25.08 18.98
C THR A 491 -21.63 -23.98 17.93
N LEU A 492 -21.16 -24.25 16.70
CA LEU A 492 -21.29 -23.35 15.56
C LEU A 492 -22.77 -23.17 15.20
N ALA A 493 -23.49 -24.27 15.00
CA ALA A 493 -24.92 -24.23 14.67
C ALA A 493 -25.71 -23.45 15.74
N ALA A 494 -25.49 -23.73 17.02
CA ALA A 494 -26.16 -23.01 18.11
C ALA A 494 -25.84 -21.52 18.12
N SER A 495 -24.58 -21.13 17.89
CA SER A 495 -24.15 -19.72 17.88
C SER A 495 -24.81 -18.94 16.74
N VAL A 496 -24.97 -19.55 15.57
CA VAL A 496 -25.58 -18.90 14.40
C VAL A 496 -27.11 -18.88 14.51
N THR A 497 -27.74 -19.98 14.95
CA THR A 497 -29.20 -20.03 15.16
C THR A 497 -29.66 -19.01 16.21
N ALA A 498 -28.85 -18.74 17.25
CA ALA A 498 -29.13 -17.73 18.26
C ALA A 498 -29.23 -16.30 17.71
N LEU A 499 -28.63 -16.01 16.55
CA LEU A 499 -28.72 -14.70 15.92
C LEU A 499 -30.11 -14.43 15.32
N ASN A 500 -30.85 -15.49 14.98
CA ASN A 500 -32.17 -15.43 14.33
C ASN A 500 -32.17 -14.59 13.03
N LEU A 501 -31.15 -14.77 12.18
CA LEU A 501 -31.05 -14.08 10.90
C LEU A 501 -32.10 -14.60 9.90
N SER A 502 -32.72 -13.67 9.18
CA SER A 502 -33.79 -13.95 8.23
C SER A 502 -33.71 -13.09 6.97
N THR A 503 -34.50 -13.43 5.96
CA THR A 503 -34.86 -12.54 4.86
C THR A 503 -36.33 -12.17 4.98
N MET A 504 -36.74 -11.03 4.43
CA MET A 504 -38.14 -10.58 4.49
C MET A 504 -38.73 -10.37 3.10
N GLN A 505 -40.06 -10.38 3.01
CA GLN A 505 -40.84 -9.95 1.84
C GLN A 505 -42.08 -9.17 2.29
N PHE A 506 -42.46 -8.15 1.52
CA PHE A 506 -43.80 -7.55 1.55
C PHE A 506 -44.75 -8.43 0.74
N VAL A 507 -45.67 -9.09 1.42
CA VAL A 507 -46.56 -10.09 0.83
C VAL A 507 -48.00 -9.64 0.98
N ARG A 508 -48.76 -9.75 -0.11
CA ARG A 508 -50.22 -9.65 -0.09
C ARG A 508 -50.82 -11.00 -0.44
N ALA A 509 -51.60 -11.56 0.47
CA ALA A 509 -52.13 -12.92 0.35
C ALA A 509 -53.25 -13.08 -0.69
N SER A 510 -53.92 -11.97 -1.03
CA SER A 510 -54.92 -11.89 -2.11
C SER A 510 -55.02 -10.42 -2.58
N PRO A 511 -55.56 -10.14 -3.78
CA PRO A 511 -55.67 -8.76 -4.27
C PRO A 511 -56.42 -7.79 -3.33
N THR A 512 -57.30 -8.32 -2.47
CA THR A 512 -58.10 -7.58 -1.49
C THR A 512 -57.52 -7.59 -0.07
N ALA A 513 -56.50 -8.40 0.21
CA ALA A 513 -55.87 -8.46 1.51
C ALA A 513 -54.95 -7.25 1.74
N ASN A 514 -54.72 -6.92 3.01
CA ASN A 514 -53.69 -5.94 3.36
C ASN A 514 -52.30 -6.52 3.10
N THR A 515 -51.36 -5.64 2.71
CA THR A 515 -49.95 -6.01 2.63
C THR A 515 -49.44 -6.32 4.05
N SER A 516 -48.64 -7.38 4.17
CA SER A 516 -48.04 -7.83 5.43
C SER A 516 -46.55 -8.11 5.21
N VAL A 517 -45.76 -8.03 6.27
CA VAL A 517 -44.34 -8.38 6.22
C VAL A 517 -44.16 -9.82 6.70
N MET A 518 -43.61 -10.67 5.85
CA MET A 518 -43.30 -12.07 6.17
C MET A 518 -41.79 -12.29 6.18
N THR A 519 -41.28 -13.09 7.12
CA THR A 519 -39.85 -13.38 7.28
C THR A 519 -39.57 -14.87 7.07
N GLN A 520 -38.46 -15.21 6.40
CA GLN A 520 -37.91 -16.56 6.28
C GLN A 520 -36.59 -16.64 7.05
N PRO A 521 -36.49 -17.44 8.12
CA PRO A 521 -35.20 -17.74 8.76
C PRO A 521 -34.21 -18.34 7.76
N LEU A 522 -32.93 -17.98 7.85
CA LEU A 522 -31.89 -18.53 6.99
C LEU A 522 -31.65 -20.03 7.26
N LEU A 523 -31.63 -20.40 8.54
CA LEU A 523 -31.50 -21.78 9.00
C LEU A 523 -32.87 -22.27 9.46
N ASP A 524 -33.63 -22.87 8.53
CA ASP A 524 -34.98 -23.37 8.77
C ASP A 524 -34.95 -24.88 9.04
N VAL A 525 -35.21 -25.25 10.28
CA VAL A 525 -35.22 -26.66 10.75
C VAL A 525 -36.30 -27.48 10.02
N THR A 526 -37.34 -26.84 9.47
CA THR A 526 -38.40 -27.52 8.73
C THR A 526 -38.06 -27.76 7.26
N SER A 527 -37.05 -27.06 6.72
CA SER A 527 -36.62 -27.17 5.32
C SER A 527 -35.10 -27.30 5.20
N PRO A 528 -34.56 -28.54 5.23
CA PRO A 528 -33.13 -28.80 5.02
C PRO A 528 -32.61 -28.26 3.67
N ALA A 529 -33.46 -28.23 2.64
CA ALA A 529 -33.14 -27.68 1.33
C ALA A 529 -32.85 -26.17 1.39
N TRP A 530 -33.66 -25.40 2.13
CA TRP A 530 -33.42 -23.97 2.31
C TRP A 530 -32.20 -23.70 3.20
N THR A 531 -32.03 -24.51 4.26
CA THR A 531 -30.90 -24.41 5.19
C THR A 531 -29.54 -24.50 4.50
N LEU A 532 -29.42 -25.25 3.39
CA LEU A 532 -28.22 -25.28 2.56
C LEU A 532 -27.87 -23.89 1.99
N PHE A 533 -28.85 -23.17 1.43
CA PHE A 533 -28.66 -21.80 0.93
C PHE A 533 -28.43 -20.79 2.07
N GLY A 534 -29.00 -21.05 3.25
CA GLY A 534 -28.70 -20.34 4.48
C GLY A 534 -27.22 -20.41 4.84
N TRP A 535 -26.65 -21.61 4.90
CA TRP A 535 -25.21 -21.82 5.16
C TRP A 535 -24.30 -21.20 4.10
N MET A 536 -24.69 -21.25 2.82
CA MET A 536 -23.96 -20.54 1.76
C MET A 536 -23.94 -19.03 2.02
N SER A 537 -25.07 -18.45 2.39
CA SER A 537 -25.18 -17.01 2.68
C SER A 537 -24.39 -16.62 3.93
N LEU A 538 -24.33 -17.48 4.94
CA LEU A 538 -23.52 -17.28 6.16
C LEU A 538 -22.02 -17.35 5.88
N PHE A 539 -21.58 -18.25 4.99
CA PHE A 539 -20.20 -18.30 4.51
C PHE A 539 -19.80 -16.97 3.83
N GLU A 540 -20.68 -16.45 2.96
CA GLU A 540 -20.48 -15.17 2.28
C GLU A 540 -20.45 -13.99 3.27
N TRP A 541 -21.28 -14.01 4.30
CA TRP A 541 -21.26 -13.01 5.38
C TRP A 541 -19.95 -13.02 6.17
N ALA A 542 -19.44 -14.21 6.51
CA ALA A 542 -18.15 -14.35 7.20
C ALA A 542 -16.98 -13.79 6.37
N LEU A 543 -17.06 -13.87 5.03
CA LEU A 543 -16.09 -13.30 4.11
C LEU A 543 -16.30 -11.79 3.82
N GLY A 544 -17.23 -11.12 4.50
CA GLY A 544 -17.52 -9.70 4.31
C GLY A 544 -18.23 -9.37 2.99
N GLN A 545 -18.85 -10.35 2.34
CA GLN A 545 -19.56 -10.17 1.06
C GLN A 545 -21.04 -9.79 1.25
N ARG A 546 -21.53 -9.90 2.49
CA ARG A 546 -22.88 -9.53 2.94
C ARG A 546 -22.77 -8.78 4.26
N GLU A 547 -23.84 -8.11 4.65
CA GLU A 547 -23.99 -7.45 5.94
C GLU A 547 -25.26 -7.93 6.64
N ALA A 548 -25.17 -8.11 7.95
CA ALA A 548 -26.33 -8.37 8.79
C ALA A 548 -26.67 -7.11 9.58
N VAL A 549 -27.92 -6.69 9.56
CA VAL A 549 -28.39 -5.48 10.25
C VAL A 549 -29.62 -5.83 11.10
N ALA A 550 -29.61 -5.37 12.34
CA ALA A 550 -30.76 -5.38 13.22
C ALA A 550 -31.56 -4.09 13.06
N PHE A 551 -32.82 -4.20 12.65
CA PHE A 551 -33.80 -3.13 12.55
C PHE A 551 -34.63 -3.13 13.84
N GLU A 552 -34.19 -2.34 14.83
CA GLU A 552 -34.78 -2.30 16.18
C GLU A 552 -35.89 -1.25 16.26
N GLY A 553 -37.14 -1.71 16.16
CA GLY A 553 -38.33 -0.86 16.27
C GLY A 553 -38.96 -0.85 17.67
N ASP A 554 -40.04 -0.08 17.82
CA ASP A 554 -40.87 0.01 19.02
C ASP A 554 -41.66 -1.27 19.35
N VAL A 555 -41.92 -2.11 18.35
CA VAL A 555 -42.75 -3.33 18.47
C VAL A 555 -41.91 -4.59 18.47
N GLN A 556 -40.98 -4.71 17.52
CA GLN A 556 -40.09 -5.86 17.39
C GLN A 556 -38.77 -5.49 16.71
N THR A 557 -37.83 -6.43 16.71
CA THR A 557 -36.57 -6.33 15.96
C THR A 557 -36.58 -7.28 14.78
N LEU A 558 -36.37 -6.77 13.57
CA LEU A 558 -36.10 -7.60 12.39
C LEU A 558 -34.59 -7.74 12.20
N ARG A 559 -34.08 -8.96 12.14
CA ARG A 559 -32.66 -9.24 11.92
C ARG A 559 -32.48 -9.80 10.52
N LEU A 560 -31.96 -8.98 9.63
CA LEU A 560 -31.96 -9.25 8.20
C LEU A 560 -30.53 -9.41 7.69
N LEU A 561 -30.34 -10.29 6.71
CA LEU A 561 -29.08 -10.43 5.96
C LEU A 561 -29.23 -9.81 4.57
N SER A 562 -28.26 -8.99 4.17
CA SER A 562 -28.26 -8.33 2.87
C SER A 562 -28.11 -9.33 1.71
N TYR A 563 -28.40 -8.88 0.49
CA TYR A 563 -27.90 -9.59 -0.70
C TYR A 563 -26.36 -9.55 -0.77
N LYS A 564 -25.78 -10.41 -1.60
CA LYS A 564 -24.33 -10.45 -1.86
C LYS A 564 -23.91 -9.23 -2.67
N TYR A 565 -23.00 -8.43 -2.13
CA TYR A 565 -22.48 -7.25 -2.82
C TYR A 565 -21.57 -7.64 -3.98
N THR A 566 -21.51 -6.77 -4.98
CA THR A 566 -20.47 -6.82 -6.00
C THR A 566 -19.17 -6.22 -5.46
N PRO A 567 -18.02 -6.86 -5.66
CA PRO A 567 -16.75 -6.30 -5.20
C PRO A 567 -16.35 -5.09 -6.04
N ALA A 568 -15.82 -4.06 -5.39
CA ALA A 568 -15.05 -3.01 -6.04
C ALA A 568 -13.70 -3.58 -6.51
N THR A 569 -13.17 -3.03 -7.61
CA THR A 569 -11.85 -3.43 -8.14
C THR A 569 -10.79 -2.40 -7.75
N GLN A 570 -9.63 -2.89 -7.31
CA GLN A 570 -8.44 -2.09 -7.03
C GLN A 570 -7.26 -2.64 -7.83
N LEU A 571 -6.39 -1.75 -8.29
CA LEU A 571 -5.08 -2.10 -8.80
C LEU A 571 -4.01 -1.83 -7.74
N ALA A 572 -3.02 -2.71 -7.63
CA ALA A 572 -1.86 -2.44 -6.79
C ALA A 572 -1.15 -1.17 -7.28
N ASN A 573 -0.85 -0.26 -6.36
CA ASN A 573 -0.16 0.97 -6.70
C ASN A 573 1.33 0.67 -6.91
N THR A 574 1.82 0.84 -8.13
CA THR A 574 3.23 0.60 -8.46
C THR A 574 4.18 1.58 -7.79
N LEU A 575 3.67 2.73 -7.30
CA LEU A 575 4.44 3.74 -6.58
C LEU A 575 4.62 3.44 -5.09
N ASP A 576 3.89 2.46 -4.53
CA ASP A 576 4.04 2.09 -3.12
C ASP A 576 5.44 1.53 -2.82
N VAL A 577 6.06 0.91 -3.83
CA VAL A 577 7.43 0.39 -3.75
C VAL A 577 8.30 1.17 -4.73
N SER A 578 9.13 2.07 -4.19
CA SER A 578 10.12 2.80 -4.98
C SER A 578 11.29 1.90 -5.39
N GLY A 579 11.99 2.31 -6.45
CA GLY A 579 13.26 1.70 -6.89
C GLY A 579 14.43 2.69 -6.88
N SER A 580 14.30 3.82 -6.18
CA SER A 580 15.26 4.92 -6.29
C SER A 580 16.64 4.54 -5.71
N LEU A 581 16.67 4.06 -4.47
CA LEU A 581 17.89 3.67 -3.77
C LEU A 581 18.55 2.46 -4.44
N ALA A 582 17.74 1.47 -4.80
CA ALA A 582 18.20 0.25 -5.45
C ALA A 582 18.84 0.55 -6.81
N ASN A 583 18.25 1.44 -7.61
CA ASN A 583 18.83 1.90 -8.88
C ASN A 583 20.19 2.60 -8.69
N TYR A 584 20.34 3.46 -7.67
CA TYR A 584 21.63 4.08 -7.36
C TYR A 584 22.68 3.04 -6.94
N MET A 585 22.32 2.12 -6.06
CA MET A 585 23.22 1.04 -5.62
C MET A 585 23.63 0.13 -6.78
N TRP A 586 22.70 -0.16 -7.70
CA TRP A 586 22.96 -0.97 -8.89
C TRP A 586 23.88 -0.26 -9.89
N GLY A 587 23.64 1.03 -10.15
CA GLY A 587 24.48 1.84 -11.02
C GLY A 587 25.91 2.01 -10.49
N LEU A 588 26.05 2.26 -9.18
CA LEU A 588 27.37 2.35 -8.53
C LEU A 588 28.09 1.00 -8.50
N ALA A 589 27.35 -0.10 -8.34
CA ALA A 589 27.90 -1.45 -8.46
C ALA A 589 28.42 -1.75 -9.89
N TRP A 590 27.67 -1.34 -10.92
CA TRP A 590 28.12 -1.42 -12.32
C TRP A 590 29.38 -0.58 -12.57
N TYR A 591 29.46 0.60 -11.97
CA TYR A 591 30.64 1.46 -12.07
C TYR A 591 31.90 0.76 -11.56
N VAL A 592 31.81 -0.01 -10.46
CA VAL A 592 32.94 -0.81 -9.97
C VAL A 592 33.40 -1.83 -11.02
N SER A 593 32.46 -2.62 -11.56
CA SER A 593 32.78 -3.63 -12.58
C SER A 593 33.34 -3.02 -13.87
N ALA A 594 32.77 -1.90 -14.33
CA ALA A 594 33.27 -1.17 -15.49
C ALA A 594 34.68 -0.63 -15.27
N GLY A 595 34.97 -0.10 -14.07
CA GLY A 595 36.30 0.34 -13.66
C GLY A 595 37.31 -0.80 -13.69
N LEU A 596 36.97 -1.98 -13.15
CA LEU A 596 37.85 -3.16 -13.19
C LEU A 596 38.09 -3.66 -14.63
N CYS A 597 37.08 -3.63 -15.50
CA CYS A 597 37.22 -3.94 -16.93
C CYS A 597 38.16 -2.97 -17.65
N MET A 598 38.07 -1.68 -17.32
CA MET A 598 38.98 -0.66 -17.86
C MET A 598 40.43 -0.95 -17.44
N VAL A 599 40.67 -1.26 -16.15
CA VAL A 599 42.02 -1.62 -15.69
C VAL A 599 42.52 -2.90 -16.36
N LEU A 600 41.68 -3.93 -16.48
CA LEU A 600 42.03 -5.16 -17.22
C LEU A 600 42.42 -4.85 -18.68
N SER A 601 41.70 -3.93 -19.34
CA SER A 601 42.01 -3.51 -20.71
C SER A 601 43.37 -2.81 -20.78
N CYS A 602 43.63 -1.86 -19.87
CA CYS A 602 44.94 -1.19 -19.77
C CYS A 602 46.07 -2.18 -19.48
N VAL A 603 45.86 -3.13 -18.57
CA VAL A 603 46.84 -4.17 -18.23
C VAL A 603 47.10 -5.10 -19.42
N THR A 604 46.06 -5.48 -20.18
CA THR A 604 46.20 -6.31 -21.38
C THR A 604 47.00 -5.59 -22.46
N VAL A 605 46.73 -4.30 -22.69
CA VAL A 605 47.51 -3.46 -23.61
C VAL A 605 48.97 -3.36 -23.14
N ALA A 606 49.21 -3.09 -21.86
CA ALA A 606 50.56 -3.03 -21.30
C ALA A 606 51.30 -4.37 -21.45
N LEU A 607 50.63 -5.50 -21.20
CA LEU A 607 51.20 -6.84 -21.37
C LEU A 607 51.60 -7.12 -22.83
N VAL A 608 50.75 -6.75 -23.80
CA VAL A 608 51.02 -6.91 -25.24
C VAL A 608 52.20 -6.04 -25.69
N LEU A 609 52.25 -4.79 -25.23
CA LEU A 609 53.26 -3.82 -25.65
C LEU A 609 54.64 -4.06 -25.02
N THR A 610 54.69 -4.54 -23.77
CA THR A 610 55.93 -4.57 -22.98
C THR A 610 56.47 -5.98 -22.74
N ARG A 611 55.60 -7.01 -22.78
CA ARG A 611 55.92 -8.41 -22.46
C ARG A 611 56.58 -8.62 -21.08
N HIS A 612 56.46 -7.65 -20.19
CA HIS A 612 57.04 -7.70 -18.85
C HIS A 612 56.26 -8.61 -17.89
N HIS A 613 56.90 -8.98 -16.78
CA HIS A 613 56.40 -9.97 -15.82
C HIS A 613 56.13 -9.32 -14.45
N ALA A 614 54.89 -9.39 -13.98
CA ALA A 614 54.48 -8.81 -12.69
C ALA A 614 54.61 -9.80 -11.49
N GLY A 615 54.85 -11.09 -11.77
CA GLY A 615 55.09 -12.11 -10.74
C GLY A 615 53.95 -12.22 -9.72
N LEU A 616 54.25 -12.13 -8.42
CA LEU A 616 53.24 -12.23 -7.34
C LEU A 616 52.30 -11.01 -7.25
N ASN A 617 52.60 -9.91 -7.95
CA ASN A 617 51.79 -8.69 -7.87
C ASN A 617 50.41 -8.85 -8.54
N TRP A 618 50.25 -9.83 -9.45
CA TRP A 618 48.96 -10.17 -10.08
C TRP A 618 47.84 -10.46 -9.07
N PHE A 619 48.14 -11.16 -7.98
CA PHE A 619 47.14 -11.53 -6.96
C PHE A 619 46.67 -10.36 -6.10
N MET A 620 47.34 -9.21 -6.20
CA MET A 620 46.96 -7.97 -5.51
C MET A 620 46.08 -7.05 -6.37
N PHE A 621 45.70 -7.49 -7.59
CA PHE A 621 44.87 -6.75 -8.54
C PHE A 621 43.66 -6.09 -7.88
N ASN A 622 42.76 -6.88 -7.27
CA ASN A 622 41.54 -6.35 -6.66
C ASN A 622 41.83 -5.33 -5.57
N ARG A 623 42.87 -5.52 -4.74
CA ARG A 623 43.18 -4.61 -3.62
C ARG A 623 43.74 -3.27 -4.08
N ILE A 624 44.59 -3.28 -5.11
CA ILE A 624 45.28 -2.08 -5.59
C ILE A 624 44.46 -1.36 -6.65
N ALA A 625 43.98 -2.08 -7.67
CA ALA A 625 43.25 -1.49 -8.78
C ALA A 625 41.95 -0.81 -8.32
N SER A 626 41.20 -1.44 -7.41
CA SER A 626 39.92 -0.89 -6.93
C SER A 626 40.09 0.43 -6.17
N THR A 627 41.06 0.50 -5.26
CA THR A 627 41.26 1.67 -4.40
C THR A 627 41.81 2.86 -5.16
N VAL A 628 42.61 2.61 -6.20
CA VAL A 628 43.23 3.65 -7.04
C VAL A 628 42.30 4.15 -8.15
N TRP A 629 41.64 3.24 -8.87
CA TRP A 629 40.88 3.61 -10.08
C TRP A 629 39.41 3.91 -9.84
N ILE A 630 38.81 3.37 -8.77
CA ILE A 630 37.36 3.46 -8.52
C ILE A 630 37.08 4.37 -7.32
N GLY A 631 37.86 4.21 -6.25
CA GLY A 631 37.77 5.02 -5.04
C GLY A 631 36.91 4.41 -3.94
N ARG A 632 37.25 4.74 -2.68
CA ARG A 632 36.71 4.10 -1.47
C ARG A 632 35.19 4.19 -1.31
N PRO A 633 34.52 5.35 -1.53
CA PRO A 633 33.07 5.46 -1.28
C PRO A 633 32.23 4.51 -2.14
N ILE A 634 32.60 4.34 -3.41
CA ILE A 634 31.87 3.45 -4.33
C ILE A 634 32.08 1.98 -3.95
N LEU A 635 33.30 1.61 -3.52
CA LEU A 635 33.58 0.27 -2.99
C LEU A 635 32.81 -0.03 -1.70
N LEU A 636 32.61 0.97 -0.84
CA LEU A 636 31.76 0.83 0.34
C LEU A 636 30.31 0.55 -0.06
N VAL A 637 29.76 1.29 -1.03
CA VAL A 637 28.41 1.03 -1.54
C VAL A 637 28.30 -0.37 -2.10
N ARG A 638 29.27 -0.81 -2.93
CA ARG A 638 29.29 -2.16 -3.49
C ARG A 638 29.35 -3.25 -2.41
N SER A 639 30.16 -3.04 -1.37
CA SER A 639 30.21 -3.95 -0.21
C SER A 639 28.90 -3.97 0.57
N ALA A 640 28.28 -2.80 0.76
CA ALA A 640 27.01 -2.66 1.46
C ALA A 640 25.88 -3.35 0.70
N THR A 641 25.86 -3.24 -0.63
CA THR A 641 24.94 -3.99 -1.50
C THR A 641 25.05 -5.49 -1.27
N ALA A 642 26.26 -6.05 -1.26
CA ALA A 642 26.46 -7.47 -1.02
C ALA A 642 26.02 -7.90 0.39
N ILE A 643 26.33 -7.08 1.41
CA ILE A 643 25.90 -7.31 2.79
C ILE A 643 24.36 -7.28 2.89
N VAL A 644 23.70 -6.34 2.22
CA VAL A 644 22.23 -6.25 2.15
C VAL A 644 21.64 -7.49 1.48
N CYS A 645 22.17 -7.92 0.33
CA CYS A 645 21.74 -9.18 -0.30
C CYS A 645 21.87 -10.38 0.64
N LEU A 646 22.99 -10.51 1.36
CA LEU A 646 23.21 -11.59 2.34
C LEU A 646 22.33 -11.46 3.60
N ALA A 647 21.83 -10.27 3.89
CA ALA A 647 20.96 -9.99 5.01
C ALA A 647 19.46 -10.06 4.68
N THR A 648 19.11 -10.24 3.41
CA THR A 648 17.73 -10.38 2.92
C THR A 648 17.38 -11.84 2.63
N VAL A 649 16.16 -12.23 2.99
CA VAL A 649 15.61 -13.57 2.75
C VAL A 649 15.20 -13.74 1.27
N PRO A 650 15.67 -14.80 0.58
CA PRO A 650 15.30 -15.12 -0.79
C PRO A 650 13.94 -15.85 -0.90
N ILE A 651 12.82 -15.11 -0.79
CA ILE A 651 11.47 -15.66 -0.98
C ILE A 651 10.99 -15.43 -2.40
N TYR A 652 10.45 -16.48 -3.01
CA TYR A 652 9.88 -16.45 -4.35
C TYR A 652 8.41 -16.87 -4.35
N LEU A 653 7.71 -16.49 -5.40
CA LEU A 653 6.34 -16.91 -5.66
C LEU A 653 6.36 -18.10 -6.62
N GLU A 654 5.86 -19.25 -6.16
CA GLU A 654 5.82 -20.48 -6.96
C GLU A 654 4.36 -20.82 -7.33
N PRO A 655 4.05 -21.05 -8.63
CA PRO A 655 2.74 -21.53 -9.03
C PRO A 655 2.56 -23.00 -8.65
N GLN A 656 1.42 -23.31 -8.02
CA GLN A 656 0.98 -24.67 -7.75
C GLN A 656 -0.06 -25.09 -8.80
N GLY A 657 0.42 -25.78 -9.84
CA GLY A 657 -0.38 -26.15 -10.98
C GLY A 657 -0.92 -24.91 -11.72
N ASN A 658 -2.18 -24.98 -12.17
CA ASN A 658 -2.80 -23.93 -12.97
C ASN A 658 -3.78 -23.03 -12.18
N ALA A 659 -3.83 -23.15 -10.85
CA ALA A 659 -4.93 -22.58 -10.06
C ALA A 659 -4.53 -21.78 -8.81
N SER A 660 -3.32 -21.95 -8.27
CA SER A 660 -2.91 -21.25 -7.04
C SER A 660 -1.43 -20.92 -7.05
N THR A 661 -1.01 -20.00 -6.18
CA THR A 661 0.38 -19.64 -5.97
C THR A 661 0.70 -19.65 -4.49
N ARG A 662 1.95 -19.94 -4.15
CA ARG A 662 2.42 -19.88 -2.75
C ARG A 662 3.76 -19.17 -2.64
N PHE A 663 4.02 -18.60 -1.47
CA PHE A 663 5.34 -18.14 -1.10
C PHE A 663 6.19 -19.31 -0.64
N VAL A 664 7.41 -19.41 -1.18
CA VAL A 664 8.36 -20.47 -0.85
C VAL A 664 9.68 -19.84 -0.44
N ASP A 665 10.23 -20.32 0.66
CA ASP A 665 11.59 -20.01 1.06
C ASP A 665 12.56 -20.85 0.24
N SER A 666 13.44 -20.19 -0.52
CA SER A 666 14.43 -20.85 -1.37
C SER A 666 15.81 -20.67 -0.76
N THR A 667 16.42 -21.75 -0.25
CA THR A 667 17.78 -21.66 0.26
C THR A 667 18.73 -21.18 -0.84
N ARG A 668 19.45 -20.08 -0.58
CA ARG A 668 20.42 -19.52 -1.54
C ARG A 668 21.45 -20.58 -1.93
N PRO A 669 21.73 -20.80 -3.23
CA PRO A 669 22.76 -21.72 -3.65
C PRO A 669 24.12 -21.34 -3.05
N VAL A 670 24.90 -22.34 -2.61
CA VAL A 670 26.23 -22.11 -2.00
C VAL A 670 27.13 -21.27 -2.91
N LEU A 671 27.04 -21.44 -4.23
CA LEU A 671 27.80 -20.63 -5.18
C LEU A 671 27.44 -19.14 -5.08
N GLU A 672 26.17 -18.78 -5.02
CA GLU A 672 25.74 -17.38 -4.88
C GLU A 672 26.21 -16.79 -3.54
N SER A 673 26.06 -17.53 -2.44
CA SER A 673 26.56 -17.15 -1.13
C SER A 673 28.08 -16.91 -1.15
N THR A 674 28.85 -17.77 -1.82
CA THR A 674 30.31 -17.63 -1.91
C THR A 674 30.74 -16.42 -2.74
N VAL A 675 30.01 -16.07 -3.81
CA VAL A 675 30.35 -14.91 -4.64
C VAL A 675 29.94 -13.61 -3.92
N LEU A 676 28.75 -13.56 -3.30
CA LEU A 676 28.31 -12.42 -2.49
C LEU A 676 29.24 -12.19 -1.29
N ALA A 677 29.66 -13.25 -0.59
CA ALA A 677 30.66 -13.16 0.47
C ALA A 677 31.99 -12.59 -0.05
N GLY A 678 32.36 -12.89 -1.29
CA GLY A 678 33.52 -12.30 -1.96
C GLY A 678 33.39 -10.79 -2.14
N GLU A 679 32.21 -10.30 -2.54
CA GLU A 679 31.92 -8.87 -2.69
C GLU A 679 31.92 -8.11 -1.35
N THR A 680 31.62 -8.78 -0.22
CA THR A 680 31.75 -8.14 1.10
C THR A 680 33.19 -7.76 1.44
N LEU A 681 34.19 -8.41 0.82
CA LEU A 681 35.62 -8.13 1.06
C LEU A 681 36.06 -6.73 0.65
N TRP A 682 35.31 -6.04 -0.22
CA TRP A 682 35.58 -4.62 -0.53
C TRP A 682 35.62 -3.75 0.73
N LEU A 683 34.76 -4.03 1.72
CA LEU A 683 34.80 -3.37 3.03
C LEU A 683 36.12 -3.62 3.74
N SER A 684 36.59 -4.88 3.73
CA SER A 684 37.88 -5.24 4.31
C SER A 684 39.05 -4.58 3.59
N TYR A 685 38.98 -4.40 2.27
CA TYR A 685 40.05 -3.74 1.51
C TYR A 685 40.14 -2.25 1.83
N VAL A 686 39.00 -1.55 1.90
CA VAL A 686 38.95 -0.15 2.32
C VAL A 686 39.47 0.03 3.76
N LEU A 687 39.04 -0.83 4.70
CA LEU A 687 39.52 -0.78 6.08
C LEU A 687 41.03 -1.06 6.19
N ASN A 688 41.54 -2.05 5.45
CA ASN A 688 42.97 -2.34 5.40
C ASN A 688 43.79 -1.14 4.91
N GLU A 689 43.28 -0.44 3.89
CA GLU A 689 43.93 0.74 3.32
C GLU A 689 43.97 1.91 4.32
N VAL A 690 42.87 2.17 5.02
CA VAL A 690 42.81 3.22 6.07
C VAL A 690 43.77 2.88 7.22
N LEU A 691 43.79 1.61 7.66
CA LEU A 691 44.60 1.14 8.79
C LEU A 691 46.05 0.79 8.42
N VAL A 692 46.44 0.91 7.15
CA VAL A 692 47.78 0.52 6.65
C VAL A 692 48.92 1.32 7.31
N HIS A 693 48.63 2.57 7.69
CA HIS A 693 49.56 3.46 8.37
C HIS A 693 49.90 2.95 9.79
N LEU A 694 48.93 2.31 10.45
CA LEU A 694 49.07 1.77 11.80
C LEU A 694 49.67 0.36 11.82
N SER A 695 49.40 -0.46 10.80
CA SER A 695 49.74 -1.89 10.75
C SER A 695 51.15 -2.22 10.23
N GLY A 696 51.93 -1.25 9.74
CA GLY A 696 53.36 -1.49 9.46
C GLY A 696 53.62 -2.23 8.14
N SER A 697 54.72 -3.00 8.06
CA SER A 697 55.13 -3.75 6.86
C SER A 697 54.54 -5.17 6.78
N ASN A 698 54.02 -5.67 7.91
CA ASN A 698 53.48 -7.03 8.01
C ASN A 698 52.06 -7.17 7.45
N THR A 699 51.37 -6.04 7.21
CA THR A 699 50.03 -5.99 6.62
C THR A 699 49.93 -6.79 5.33
N ARG A 700 51.01 -6.80 4.53
CA ARG A 700 51.10 -7.59 3.29
C ARG A 700 50.90 -9.09 3.48
N ARG A 701 51.42 -9.63 4.59
CA ARG A 701 51.35 -11.08 4.90
C ARG A 701 50.09 -11.44 5.67
N VAL A 702 49.64 -10.57 6.57
CA VAL A 702 48.53 -10.84 7.50
C VAL A 702 47.17 -10.51 6.89
N ALA A 703 47.01 -9.42 6.15
CA ALA A 703 45.71 -8.98 5.63
C ALA A 703 45.06 -9.97 4.64
N PRO A 704 45.79 -10.70 3.78
CA PRO A 704 45.18 -11.77 2.98
C PRO A 704 44.61 -12.91 3.84
N LEU A 705 45.29 -13.30 4.92
CA LEU A 705 44.85 -14.37 5.82
C LEU A 705 43.59 -13.95 6.59
N THR A 706 43.57 -12.74 7.16
CA THR A 706 42.39 -12.24 7.88
C THR A 706 41.20 -12.03 6.95
N CYS A 707 41.41 -11.56 5.72
CA CYS A 707 40.34 -11.50 4.72
C CYS A 707 39.83 -12.89 4.33
N ALA A 708 40.71 -13.89 4.18
CA ALA A 708 40.29 -15.26 3.90
C ALA A 708 39.48 -15.87 5.05
N LEU A 709 39.87 -15.60 6.31
CA LEU A 709 39.11 -16.02 7.49
C LEU A 709 37.73 -15.35 7.55
N VAL A 710 37.66 -14.03 7.33
CA VAL A 710 36.37 -13.31 7.30
C VAL A 710 35.50 -13.80 6.15
N TYR A 711 36.07 -14.05 4.97
CA TYR A 711 35.36 -14.62 3.83
C TYR A 711 34.72 -15.97 4.18
N VAL A 712 35.50 -16.91 4.72
CA VAL A 712 35.00 -18.23 5.14
C VAL A 712 33.93 -18.08 6.21
N ALA A 713 34.15 -17.20 7.19
CA ALA A 713 33.18 -16.96 8.25
C ALA A 713 31.85 -16.40 7.69
N THR A 714 31.89 -15.45 6.75
CA THR A 714 30.70 -14.90 6.08
C THR A 714 29.94 -15.99 5.31
N VAL A 715 30.65 -16.86 4.58
CA VAL A 715 30.04 -18.03 3.90
C VAL A 715 29.40 -18.98 4.91
N CYS A 716 30.08 -19.30 6.01
CA CYS A 716 29.54 -20.17 7.05
C CYS A 716 28.29 -19.58 7.70
N VAL A 717 28.26 -18.29 7.99
CA VAL A 717 27.07 -17.62 8.54
C VAL A 717 25.90 -17.71 7.55
N ASP A 718 26.14 -17.52 6.25
CA ASP A 718 25.07 -17.59 5.25
C ASP A 718 24.49 -19.00 5.07
N VAL A 719 25.37 -20.02 5.04
CA VAL A 719 24.97 -21.41 4.77
C VAL A 719 24.43 -22.12 6.02
N ILE A 720 25.02 -21.90 7.20
CA ILE A 720 24.66 -22.62 8.43
C ILE A 720 23.45 -21.97 9.12
N SER A 721 23.32 -20.64 9.02
CA SER A 721 22.27 -19.88 9.69
C SER A 721 21.64 -18.90 8.69
N PRO A 722 20.87 -19.36 7.69
CA PRO A 722 20.20 -18.48 6.72
C PRO A 722 19.23 -17.51 7.40
N PRO A 723 18.94 -16.34 6.80
CA PRO A 723 17.98 -15.39 7.38
C PRO A 723 16.57 -15.98 7.28
N THR A 724 15.72 -15.70 8.28
CA THR A 724 14.32 -16.16 8.33
C THR A 724 13.37 -14.98 8.22
N ILE A 725 12.23 -15.18 7.55
CA ILE A 725 11.15 -14.19 7.48
C ILE A 725 10.38 -14.11 8.80
N ALA A 726 9.99 -12.89 9.19
CA ALA A 726 9.02 -12.68 10.26
C ALA A 726 7.81 -11.92 9.71
N THR A 727 6.62 -12.43 10.00
CA THR A 727 5.35 -11.81 9.62
C THR A 727 4.48 -11.54 10.83
N HIS A 728 3.90 -10.35 10.87
CA HIS A 728 3.02 -9.91 11.94
C HIS A 728 1.71 -9.38 11.34
N ILE A 729 0.58 -9.78 11.93
CA ILE A 729 -0.75 -9.23 11.62
C ILE A 729 -1.30 -8.60 12.89
N GLY A 730 -1.80 -7.37 12.77
CA GLY A 730 -2.33 -6.61 13.89
C GLY A 730 -2.91 -5.32 13.36
N ARG A 731 -4.24 -5.25 13.30
CA ARG A 731 -4.96 -4.10 12.76
C ARG A 731 -5.09 -3.00 13.80
N GLU A 732 -4.42 -1.89 13.54
CA GLU A 732 -4.57 -0.64 14.27
C GLU A 732 -5.20 0.42 13.36
N CYS A 733 -6.43 0.79 13.67
CA CYS A 733 -7.19 1.77 12.90
C CYS A 733 -7.50 3.03 13.72
N HIS A 734 -7.55 4.18 13.04
CA HIS A 734 -8.01 5.46 13.55
C HIS A 734 -9.11 6.04 12.65
N LEU A 735 -10.07 6.72 13.28
CA LEU A 735 -11.20 7.39 12.62
C LEU A 735 -10.77 8.80 12.18
N GLN A 736 -11.10 9.18 10.95
CA GLN A 736 -10.88 10.51 10.42
C GLN A 736 -12.25 11.11 10.05
N HIS A 737 -12.65 12.16 10.77
CA HIS A 737 -14.00 12.77 10.66
C HIS A 737 -15.14 11.73 10.81
N MET A 738 -15.12 10.95 11.89
CA MET A 738 -16.16 9.98 12.25
C MET A 738 -16.46 8.91 11.20
N ASP A 739 -17.64 8.97 10.58
CA ASP A 739 -18.17 8.00 9.63
C ASP A 739 -17.68 8.23 8.18
N ILE A 740 -16.88 9.27 7.97
CA ILE A 740 -16.37 9.65 6.64
C ILE A 740 -15.20 8.75 6.20
N ASN A 741 -14.14 8.61 6.99
CA ASN A 741 -12.95 7.86 6.56
C ASN A 741 -12.28 7.09 7.71
N VAL A 742 -11.77 5.89 7.40
CA VAL A 742 -11.00 5.06 8.32
C VAL A 742 -9.60 4.83 7.77
N ALA A 743 -8.58 5.00 8.60
CA ALA A 743 -7.20 4.74 8.21
C ALA A 743 -6.59 3.67 9.14
N CYS A 744 -6.01 2.64 8.53
CA CYS A 744 -5.56 1.42 9.21
C CYS A 744 -4.13 1.04 8.84
N HIS A 745 -3.39 0.55 9.83
CA HIS A 745 -2.14 -0.17 9.65
C HIS A 745 -2.32 -1.60 10.17
N SER A 746 -2.14 -2.61 9.31
CA SER A 746 -2.70 -3.95 9.56
C SER A 746 -1.68 -5.07 9.71
N GLY A 747 -0.40 -4.78 9.53
CA GLY A 747 0.64 -5.76 9.75
C GLY A 747 1.97 -5.36 9.15
N SER A 748 2.95 -6.23 9.36
CA SER A 748 4.29 -6.04 8.83
C SER A 748 4.93 -7.34 8.34
N VAL A 749 5.78 -7.21 7.33
CA VAL A 749 6.60 -8.30 6.78
C VAL A 749 8.06 -7.88 6.88
N GLN A 750 8.83 -8.60 7.69
CA GLN A 750 10.26 -8.38 7.84
C GLN A 750 11.02 -9.39 6.97
N ILE A 751 11.67 -8.89 5.94
CA ILE A 751 12.38 -9.70 4.93
C ILE A 751 13.89 -9.55 5.09
N GLY A 752 14.34 -8.36 5.52
CA GLY A 752 15.73 -8.11 5.81
C GLY A 752 15.99 -7.92 7.29
N LEU A 753 17.17 -8.35 7.73
CA LEU A 753 17.58 -8.30 9.14
C LEU A 753 18.72 -7.29 9.33
N LEU A 754 18.43 -6.14 9.93
CA LEU A 754 19.46 -5.15 10.27
C LEU A 754 20.52 -5.73 11.23
N SER A 755 20.12 -6.61 12.15
CA SER A 755 21.04 -7.32 13.05
C SER A 755 22.10 -8.12 12.29
N ARG A 756 21.73 -8.69 11.13
CA ARG A 756 22.63 -9.44 10.27
C ARG A 756 23.56 -8.54 9.47
N VAL A 757 23.07 -7.39 8.99
CA VAL A 757 23.94 -6.35 8.39
C VAL A 757 25.00 -5.91 9.37
N VAL A 758 24.62 -5.63 10.62
CA VAL A 758 25.54 -5.25 11.70
C VAL A 758 26.53 -6.38 12.01
N LEU A 759 26.07 -7.63 12.10
CA LEU A 759 26.93 -8.79 12.32
C LEU A 759 27.99 -8.93 11.23
N LEU A 760 27.59 -8.90 9.94
CA LEU A 760 28.50 -9.03 8.81
C LEU A 760 29.51 -7.89 8.77
N ALA A 761 29.07 -6.65 8.99
CA ALA A 761 29.96 -5.50 9.10
C ALA A 761 30.94 -5.63 10.29
N ALA A 762 30.45 -6.08 11.45
CA ALA A 762 31.26 -6.30 12.64
C ALA A 762 32.32 -7.39 12.42
N MET A 763 32.00 -8.46 11.67
CA MET A 763 32.98 -9.49 11.30
C MET A 763 34.13 -8.91 10.47
N HIS A 764 33.85 -8.02 9.51
CA HIS A 764 34.90 -7.34 8.75
C HIS A 764 35.75 -6.43 9.63
N VAL A 765 35.13 -5.63 10.51
CA VAL A 765 35.84 -4.75 11.45
C VAL A 765 36.71 -5.56 12.40
N ALA A 766 36.18 -6.61 13.03
CA ALA A 766 36.92 -7.48 13.93
C ALA A 766 38.09 -8.19 13.23
N GLY A 767 37.90 -8.64 11.99
CA GLY A 767 38.98 -9.21 11.17
C GLY A 767 40.11 -8.22 10.92
N GLN A 768 39.80 -6.94 10.69
CA GLN A 768 40.82 -5.91 10.49
C GLN A 768 41.50 -5.46 11.79
N LEU A 769 40.77 -5.41 12.91
CA LEU A 769 41.38 -5.17 14.23
C LEU A 769 42.34 -6.31 14.62
N THR A 770 41.97 -7.56 14.31
CA THR A 770 42.84 -8.73 14.50
C THR A 770 44.08 -8.62 13.62
N CYS A 771 43.92 -8.22 12.35
CA CYS A 771 45.04 -7.94 11.45
C CYS A 771 46.01 -6.91 12.06
N LEU A 772 45.48 -5.81 12.58
CA LEU A 772 46.26 -4.75 13.22
C LEU A 772 47.01 -5.26 14.46
N GLY A 773 46.34 -6.03 15.32
CA GLY A 773 46.94 -6.62 16.53
C GLY A 773 48.09 -7.58 16.20
N ILE A 774 47.89 -8.51 15.26
CA ILE A 774 48.94 -9.44 14.82
C ILE A 774 50.12 -8.68 14.21
N CYS A 775 49.85 -7.67 13.38
CA CYS A 775 50.91 -6.86 12.78
C CYS A 775 51.71 -6.07 13.82
N TYR A 776 51.06 -5.58 14.89
CA TYR A 776 51.71 -4.91 16.01
C TYR A 776 52.57 -5.87 16.83
N MET A 777 52.09 -7.10 17.07
CA MET A 777 52.84 -8.13 17.79
C MET A 777 54.08 -8.62 17.02
N TRP A 778 54.00 -8.68 15.69
CA TRP A 778 55.08 -9.17 14.82
C TRP A 778 56.04 -8.08 14.32
N ARG A 779 56.15 -6.95 15.01
CA ARG A 779 56.97 -5.79 14.60
C ARG A 779 58.36 -6.22 14.08
N ALA A 780 58.51 -6.15 12.76
CA ALA A 780 59.81 -6.17 12.11
C ALA A 780 60.19 -4.72 11.81
N SER A 781 61.40 -4.32 12.18
CA SER A 781 61.95 -3.02 11.80
C SER A 781 62.17 -3.04 10.29
N SER A 782 61.27 -2.41 9.54
CA SER A 782 61.38 -2.25 8.09
C SER A 782 61.42 -0.76 7.80
N GLU A 783 62.54 -0.28 7.24
CA GLU A 783 62.66 1.09 6.77
C GLU A 783 61.64 1.32 5.65
N LYS A 784 60.54 1.99 5.98
CA LYS A 784 59.56 2.47 5.01
C LYS A 784 60.14 3.73 4.37
N THR A 785 60.50 3.63 3.10
CA THR A 785 60.88 4.79 2.27
C THR A 785 59.63 5.25 1.50
N PRO A 786 58.92 6.30 1.95
CA PRO A 786 57.66 6.70 1.34
C PRO A 786 57.89 7.36 -0.02
N THR A 787 57.00 7.13 -0.99
CA THR A 787 56.91 7.89 -2.25
C THR A 787 55.59 8.64 -2.27
N VAL A 788 55.58 9.89 -2.75
CA VAL A 788 54.35 10.71 -2.82
C VAL A 788 53.46 10.30 -4.00
N LEU A 789 54.03 9.67 -5.03
CA LEU A 789 53.32 9.24 -6.25
C LEU A 789 52.55 7.92 -6.11
N LEU A 790 52.86 7.09 -5.11
CA LEU A 790 52.16 5.81 -4.94
C LEU A 790 51.11 5.92 -3.85
N HIS A 791 49.94 5.38 -4.16
CA HIS A 791 48.87 5.25 -3.19
C HIS A 791 49.28 4.33 -2.02
N GLY A 792 48.73 4.57 -0.82
CA GLY A 792 49.11 3.82 0.39
C GLY A 792 48.96 2.30 0.28
N ALA A 793 47.96 1.82 -0.48
CA ALA A 793 47.78 0.41 -0.80
C ALA A 793 48.95 -0.17 -1.61
N ALA A 794 49.46 0.56 -2.59
CA ALA A 794 50.56 0.11 -3.45
C ALA A 794 51.87 -0.04 -2.65
N ILE A 795 52.17 0.91 -1.77
CA ILE A 795 53.38 0.89 -0.91
C ILE A 795 53.36 -0.32 0.04
N ALA A 796 52.18 -0.72 0.51
CA ALA A 796 52.03 -1.80 1.47
C ALA A 796 51.95 -3.20 0.84
N PHE A 797 51.29 -3.35 -0.31
CA PHE A 797 50.95 -4.68 -0.87
C PHE A 797 51.88 -5.15 -2.01
N LEU A 798 52.55 -4.25 -2.74
CA LEU A 798 53.42 -4.63 -3.85
C LEU A 798 54.71 -5.32 -3.39
N HIS A 799 55.19 -6.27 -4.22
CA HIS A 799 56.52 -6.85 -4.08
C HIS A 799 57.58 -5.88 -4.56
N LYS A 800 58.56 -5.58 -3.70
CA LYS A 800 59.76 -4.85 -4.09
C LYS A 800 60.68 -5.78 -4.89
N PRO A 801 61.12 -5.42 -6.10
CA PRO A 801 62.17 -6.13 -6.80
C PRO A 801 63.49 -6.08 -6.01
N SER A 802 64.24 -7.17 -5.99
CA SER A 802 65.49 -7.33 -5.22
C SER A 802 66.63 -6.40 -5.67
N SER A 803 66.51 -5.78 -6.85
CA SER A 803 67.56 -5.03 -7.55
C SER A 803 67.17 -3.57 -7.79
N CYS A 804 66.87 -2.81 -6.72
CA CYS A 804 66.58 -1.37 -6.81
C CYS A 804 67.83 -0.51 -6.52
N PRO A 805 68.13 0.53 -7.32
CA PRO A 805 69.12 1.55 -6.97
C PRO A 805 68.74 2.28 -5.67
N PRO A 806 69.72 2.64 -4.80
CA PRO A 806 69.43 3.39 -3.58
C PRO A 806 68.78 4.74 -3.90
N GLY A 807 67.64 5.03 -3.25
CA GLY A 807 66.88 6.28 -3.45
C GLY A 807 65.67 6.18 -4.38
N PHE A 808 65.45 5.05 -5.06
CA PHE A 808 64.34 4.84 -6.00
C PHE A 808 63.52 3.58 -5.67
N TRP A 809 62.21 3.66 -5.95
CA TRP A 809 61.27 2.55 -5.92
C TRP A 809 61.02 2.04 -7.34
N ALA A 810 61.40 0.79 -7.64
CA ALA A 810 61.13 0.17 -8.94
C ALA A 810 59.75 -0.50 -8.98
N ILE A 811 58.99 -0.22 -10.03
CA ILE A 811 57.69 -0.85 -10.32
C ILE A 811 57.66 -1.34 -11.77
N ASP A 812 57.21 -2.58 -11.98
CA ASP A 812 57.00 -3.12 -13.33
C ASP A 812 55.79 -2.46 -14.01
N ASP A 813 55.73 -2.57 -15.33
CA ASP A 813 54.76 -1.85 -16.17
C ASP A 813 53.32 -2.23 -15.86
N ILE A 814 53.09 -3.49 -15.49
CA ILE A 814 51.77 -4.01 -15.16
C ILE A 814 51.35 -3.49 -13.80
N SER A 815 52.24 -3.58 -12.79
CA SER A 815 52.00 -3.01 -11.46
C SER A 815 51.86 -1.48 -11.49
N ALA A 816 52.53 -0.79 -12.43
CA ALA A 816 52.37 0.65 -12.64
C ALA A 816 50.94 0.99 -13.08
N VAL A 817 50.37 0.24 -14.03
CA VAL A 817 48.96 0.38 -14.43
C VAL A 817 48.02 0.07 -13.27
N LEU A 818 48.30 -0.94 -12.44
CA LEU A 818 47.49 -1.20 -11.23
C LEU A 818 47.47 0.02 -10.28
N CYS A 819 48.57 0.78 -10.24
CA CYS A 819 48.72 1.98 -9.43
C CYS A 819 48.24 3.27 -10.13
N GLY A 820 47.53 3.18 -11.26
CA GLY A 820 47.00 4.34 -11.97
C GLY A 820 48.02 5.05 -12.87
N LEU A 821 49.23 4.52 -12.99
CA LEU A 821 50.32 5.11 -13.79
C LEU A 821 50.34 4.46 -15.18
N VAL A 822 49.78 5.15 -16.18
CA VAL A 822 49.74 4.66 -17.57
C VAL A 822 50.85 5.31 -18.38
N ARG A 823 51.66 4.52 -19.10
CA ARG A 823 52.71 5.07 -19.96
C ARG A 823 52.13 5.61 -21.26
N TYR A 824 52.40 6.89 -21.55
CA TYR A 824 52.08 7.54 -22.80
C TYR A 824 53.40 7.96 -23.45
N GLN A 825 54.02 7.08 -24.26
CA GLN A 825 55.38 7.20 -24.84
C GLN A 825 56.55 6.85 -23.89
N ARG A 826 57.78 6.68 -24.46
CA ARG A 826 58.99 6.21 -23.74
C ARG A 826 59.48 7.12 -22.60
N SER A 827 58.95 8.34 -22.47
CA SER A 827 59.41 9.36 -21.50
C SER A 827 58.30 10.05 -20.68
N HIS A 828 57.02 9.75 -20.92
CA HIS A 828 55.91 10.41 -20.21
C HIS A 828 54.98 9.37 -19.57
N VAL A 829 54.61 9.63 -18.31
CA VAL A 829 53.60 8.88 -17.56
C VAL A 829 52.36 9.77 -17.45
N PHE A 830 51.21 9.23 -17.83
CA PHE A 830 49.92 9.87 -17.61
C PHE A 830 49.56 9.71 -16.13
N ASP A 831 49.84 10.77 -15.37
CA ASP A 831 49.32 11.03 -14.03
C ASP A 831 48.62 12.39 -14.11
N LEU A 832 47.63 12.66 -13.24
CA LEU A 832 46.86 13.91 -13.22
C LEU A 832 47.74 15.16 -12.99
N LEU A 833 49.02 14.97 -12.72
CA LEU A 833 50.08 15.97 -12.61
C LEU A 833 51.20 15.67 -13.62
N SER A 834 51.08 16.24 -14.82
CA SER A 834 52.12 16.27 -15.83
C SER A 834 53.16 17.35 -15.47
N ASP A 835 54.33 16.97 -14.96
CA ASP A 835 55.56 17.72 -15.28
C ASP A 835 56.85 16.93 -15.00
N GLU A 836 57.92 17.24 -15.73
CA GLU A 836 59.29 16.68 -15.62
C GLU A 836 59.96 16.99 -14.26
N THR A 837 59.30 17.75 -13.38
CA THR A 837 59.82 18.24 -12.09
C THR A 837 59.87 17.17 -10.99
N LEU A 838 59.23 16.00 -11.18
CA LEU A 838 59.13 14.93 -10.18
C LEU A 838 60.27 13.89 -10.23
N GLY A 839 61.20 13.97 -11.19
CA GLY A 839 62.47 13.20 -11.16
C GLY A 839 62.36 11.68 -11.35
N TYR A 840 61.32 11.19 -12.03
CA TYR A 840 61.17 9.77 -12.37
C TYR A 840 62.22 9.31 -13.40
N ARG A 841 62.69 8.06 -13.31
CA ARG A 841 63.65 7.46 -14.25
C ARG A 841 63.08 6.20 -14.90
N HIS A 842 63.41 5.97 -16.17
CA HIS A 842 62.97 4.80 -16.91
C HIS A 842 64.12 3.82 -17.12
N THR A 843 63.86 2.53 -16.87
CA THR A 843 64.73 1.41 -17.29
C THR A 843 63.99 0.53 -18.29
N SER A 844 64.69 -0.36 -18.99
CA SER A 844 64.09 -1.28 -19.97
C SER A 844 63.02 -2.20 -19.36
N GLU A 845 63.06 -2.46 -18.06
CA GLU A 845 62.18 -3.44 -17.38
C GLU A 845 61.33 -2.84 -16.24
N ALA A 846 61.57 -1.60 -15.81
CA ALA A 846 60.86 -0.99 -14.67
C ALA A 846 60.82 0.56 -14.70
N LEU A 847 59.77 1.13 -14.09
CA LEU A 847 59.66 2.56 -13.75
C LEU A 847 60.27 2.81 -12.36
N LEU A 848 61.20 3.78 -12.26
CA LEU A 848 61.87 4.16 -11.02
C LEU A 848 61.28 5.47 -10.48
N LEU A 849 60.65 5.39 -9.30
CA LEU A 849 60.01 6.50 -8.60
C LEU A 849 60.91 6.99 -7.44
N PRO A 850 61.24 8.29 -7.32
CA PRO A 850 62.12 8.77 -6.25
C PRO A 850 61.46 8.69 -4.87
N HIS A 851 62.23 8.36 -3.84
CA HIS A 851 61.76 8.42 -2.45
C HIS A 851 61.57 9.87 -1.98
N SER A 852 60.55 10.10 -1.15
CA SER A 852 60.21 11.42 -0.56
C SER A 852 61.31 12.06 0.31
N LEU A 853 62.31 11.27 0.72
CA LEU A 853 63.47 11.71 1.51
C LEU A 853 64.72 12.00 0.65
N ALA A 854 64.68 11.73 -0.66
CA ALA A 854 65.74 12.18 -1.54
C ALA A 854 65.59 13.70 -1.71
N PRO A 855 66.61 14.52 -1.39
CA PRO A 855 66.55 15.95 -1.65
C PRO A 855 66.36 16.13 -3.16
N ALA A 856 65.14 16.49 -3.56
CA ALA A 856 64.87 16.92 -4.92
C ALA A 856 65.83 18.08 -5.22
N TYR A 857 66.70 17.81 -6.17
CA TYR A 857 67.82 18.59 -6.62
C TYR A 857 67.36 20.02 -7.01
N LEU A 858 67.42 20.98 -6.09
CA LEU A 858 67.61 22.38 -6.45
C LEU A 858 69.11 22.60 -6.69
N GLU A 859 69.70 21.91 -7.68
CA GLU A 859 70.90 22.43 -8.33
C GLU A 859 70.46 23.56 -9.27
N THR A 860 70.20 24.73 -8.70
CA THR A 860 70.30 25.97 -9.45
C THR A 860 71.78 26.24 -9.70
N LYS A 861 72.22 25.95 -10.94
CA LYS A 861 73.36 26.55 -11.65
C LYS A 861 74.34 27.34 -10.75
N ALA A 862 75.25 26.65 -10.08
CA ALA A 862 76.39 27.27 -9.42
C ALA A 862 77.63 26.34 -9.47
N VAL A 863 77.92 25.76 -10.63
CA VAL A 863 79.21 25.10 -10.94
C VAL A 863 80.01 25.96 -11.92
N ALA A 864 80.11 27.25 -11.62
CA ALA A 864 81.02 28.16 -12.31
C ALA A 864 81.68 29.11 -11.30
N ALA A 865 82.56 28.56 -10.46
CA ALA A 865 83.66 29.30 -9.83
C ALA A 865 84.55 28.34 -9.02
N LYS A 866 85.35 27.52 -9.72
CA LYS A 866 86.65 27.13 -9.15
C LYS A 866 87.61 28.29 -9.41
N THR A 867 87.88 29.10 -8.39
CA THR A 867 89.20 29.70 -8.14
C THR A 867 89.21 30.42 -6.79
N ALA A 868 90.38 30.36 -6.15
CA ALA A 868 90.70 30.70 -4.77
C ALA A 868 90.41 32.15 -4.36
N SER A 869 90.05 32.36 -3.09
CA SER A 869 90.94 33.02 -2.11
C SER A 869 90.36 32.93 -0.68
N SER A 870 91.26 32.89 0.29
CA SER A 870 91.02 32.83 1.73
C SER A 870 90.66 34.21 2.27
N ASP A 871 89.42 34.39 2.76
CA ASP A 871 89.06 35.55 3.59
C ASP A 871 88.11 35.16 4.73
N ALA A 872 88.59 35.30 5.97
CA ALA A 872 87.86 34.96 7.20
C ALA A 872 86.61 35.85 7.46
N ASN A 873 86.49 36.98 6.75
CA ASN A 873 85.31 37.86 6.84
C ASN A 873 84.11 37.41 5.98
N ALA A 874 84.31 36.49 5.03
CA ALA A 874 83.22 35.89 4.24
C ALA A 874 82.39 34.88 5.07
N VAL A 875 83.01 34.24 6.07
CA VAL A 875 82.37 33.23 6.93
C VAL A 875 81.32 33.84 7.86
N LEU A 876 81.52 35.07 8.33
CA LEU A 876 80.58 35.75 9.24
C LEU A 876 79.33 36.27 8.52
N VAL A 877 79.47 36.70 7.26
CA VAL A 877 78.34 37.15 6.41
C VAL A 877 77.51 35.96 5.92
N LEU A 878 78.15 34.82 5.62
CA LEU A 878 77.45 33.57 5.28
C LEU A 878 76.71 32.98 6.50
N ALA A 879 77.27 33.04 7.71
CA ALA A 879 76.61 32.56 8.93
C ALA A 879 75.35 33.39 9.32
N LYS A 880 75.38 34.72 9.13
CA LYS A 880 74.20 35.59 9.34
C LYS A 880 73.11 35.37 8.29
N ARG A 881 73.51 35.14 7.03
CA ARG A 881 72.59 34.81 5.92
C ARG A 881 71.96 33.42 6.11
N ASP A 882 72.67 32.48 6.73
CA ASP A 882 72.19 31.13 7.02
C ASP A 882 71.27 31.06 8.26
N ALA A 883 71.48 31.91 9.28
CA ALA A 883 70.55 32.07 10.40
C ALA A 883 69.23 32.73 9.97
N TRP A 884 69.29 33.77 9.12
CA TRP A 884 68.11 34.40 8.52
C TRP A 884 67.37 33.45 7.57
N SER A 885 68.10 32.65 6.76
CA SER A 885 67.48 31.61 5.92
C SER A 885 66.77 30.54 6.74
N ARG A 886 67.34 30.11 7.87
CA ARG A 886 66.71 29.14 8.78
C ARG A 886 65.50 29.70 9.51
N PHE A 887 65.53 30.98 9.90
CA PHE A 887 64.38 31.68 10.49
C PHE A 887 63.24 31.84 9.48
N VAL A 888 63.52 32.38 8.29
CA VAL A 888 62.55 32.55 7.20
C VAL A 888 61.99 31.19 6.74
N LYS A 889 62.82 30.14 6.63
CA LYS A 889 62.36 28.77 6.33
C LYS A 889 61.47 28.18 7.44
N LYS A 890 61.72 28.50 8.71
CA LYS A 890 60.89 28.04 9.84
C LYS A 890 59.50 28.71 9.81
N TYR A 891 59.45 30.03 9.62
CA TYR A 891 58.17 30.76 9.53
C TYR A 891 57.41 30.47 8.23
N LEU A 892 58.10 30.29 7.10
CA LEU A 892 57.47 29.80 5.87
C LEU A 892 56.92 28.39 6.05
N ARG A 893 57.65 27.46 6.69
CA ARG A 893 57.13 26.10 6.98
C ARG A 893 55.90 26.15 7.90
N VAL A 894 55.93 26.96 8.95
CA VAL A 894 54.76 27.16 9.82
C VAL A 894 53.62 27.81 9.04
N GLY A 895 53.90 28.78 8.18
CA GLY A 895 52.92 29.41 7.29
C GLY A 895 52.30 28.43 6.28
N PHE A 896 53.08 27.54 5.68
CA PHE A 896 52.58 26.48 4.81
C PHE A 896 51.79 25.41 5.57
N LEU A 897 52.18 25.07 6.80
CA LEU A 897 51.44 24.14 7.66
C LEU A 897 50.09 24.73 8.08
N VAL A 898 50.07 25.98 8.54
CA VAL A 898 48.85 26.70 8.92
C VAL A 898 47.97 26.94 7.70
N GLY A 899 48.54 27.38 6.58
CA GLY A 899 47.83 27.56 5.31
C GLY A 899 47.24 26.25 4.78
N GLY A 900 48.00 25.15 4.85
CA GLY A 900 47.52 23.81 4.49
C GLY A 900 46.42 23.30 5.42
N PHE A 901 46.56 23.53 6.73
CA PHE A 901 45.52 23.19 7.70
C PHE A 901 44.23 23.99 7.50
N LEU A 902 44.35 25.30 7.25
CA LEU A 902 43.22 26.16 6.90
C LEU A 902 42.58 25.76 5.57
N TYR A 903 43.36 25.33 4.58
CA TYR A 903 42.84 24.79 3.33
C TYR A 903 42.01 23.51 3.57
N ILE A 904 42.51 22.58 4.39
CA ILE A 904 41.78 21.36 4.75
C ILE A 904 40.48 21.71 5.48
N LEU A 905 40.52 22.61 6.46
CA LEU A 905 39.33 23.06 7.18
C LEU A 905 38.33 23.77 6.25
N SER A 906 38.80 24.63 5.36
CA SER A 906 37.96 25.34 4.39
C SER A 906 37.35 24.36 3.37
N SER A 907 38.09 23.34 2.94
CA SER A 907 37.59 22.30 2.05
C SER A 907 36.52 21.45 2.74
N LEU A 908 36.76 21.06 4.00
CA LEU A 908 35.79 20.33 4.81
C LEU A 908 34.52 21.16 5.06
N PHE A 909 34.68 22.43 5.46
CA PHE A 909 33.57 23.35 5.66
C PHE A 909 32.80 23.58 4.35
N SER A 910 33.48 23.76 3.23
CA SER A 910 32.85 23.92 1.91
C SER A 910 32.04 22.67 1.53
N ASN A 911 32.55 21.47 1.82
CA ASN A 911 31.82 20.22 1.57
C ASN A 911 30.56 20.11 2.46
N ILE A 912 30.67 20.42 3.75
CA ILE A 912 29.53 20.44 4.67
C ILE A 912 28.51 21.52 4.27
N ALA A 913 28.97 22.71 3.90
CA ALA A 913 28.14 23.81 3.45
C ALA A 913 27.42 23.45 2.14
N TYR A 914 28.12 22.85 1.17
CA TYR A 914 27.54 22.34 -0.06
C TYR A 914 26.44 21.32 0.24
N MET A 915 26.71 20.31 1.07
CA MET A 915 25.70 19.31 1.41
C MET A 915 24.50 19.91 2.14
N THR A 916 24.72 20.78 3.14
CA THR A 916 23.61 21.36 3.92
C THR A 916 22.72 22.30 3.08
N VAL A 917 23.32 23.11 2.20
CA VAL A 917 22.58 24.02 1.31
C VAL A 917 21.92 23.24 0.17
N THR A 918 22.66 22.41 -0.54
CA THR A 918 22.15 21.72 -1.73
C THR A 918 21.10 20.66 -1.37
N VAL A 919 21.25 19.94 -0.25
CA VAL A 919 20.25 18.94 0.17
C VAL A 919 18.92 19.61 0.53
N THR A 920 18.95 20.67 1.33
CA THR A 920 17.72 21.31 1.81
C THR A 920 17.02 22.16 0.74
N GLN A 921 17.79 22.78 -0.17
CA GLN A 921 17.22 23.70 -1.16
C GLN A 921 16.99 23.06 -2.52
N SER A 922 17.78 22.06 -2.95
CA SER A 922 17.71 21.57 -4.32
C SER A 922 17.52 20.05 -4.42
N LEU A 923 17.90 19.27 -3.41
CA LEU A 923 17.71 17.80 -3.41
C LEU A 923 16.61 17.37 -2.44
N ALA A 924 15.78 18.30 -1.96
CA ALA A 924 14.70 17.99 -1.02
C ALA A 924 13.54 17.22 -1.66
N ASN A 925 13.44 17.23 -2.99
CA ASN A 925 12.46 16.49 -3.78
C ASN A 925 13.04 16.19 -5.17
N ASP A 926 12.48 15.19 -5.84
CA ASP A 926 12.91 14.73 -7.17
C ASP A 926 12.69 15.77 -8.29
N PHE A 927 11.89 16.81 -8.04
CA PHE A 927 11.70 17.92 -8.97
C PHE A 927 12.82 18.97 -8.91
N TYR A 928 13.73 18.84 -7.96
CA TYR A 928 14.74 19.84 -7.64
C TYR A 928 14.16 21.23 -7.36
N TRP A 929 12.93 21.29 -6.83
CA TRP A 929 12.21 22.53 -6.57
C TRP A 929 12.40 22.98 -5.11
N PRO A 930 13.09 24.11 -4.85
CA PRO A 930 13.29 24.59 -3.50
C PRO A 930 12.00 24.82 -2.71
N ASN A 931 11.96 24.30 -1.48
CA ASN A 931 10.86 24.44 -0.52
C ASN A 931 9.50 23.89 -1.00
N PHE A 932 9.48 23.05 -2.03
CA PHE A 932 8.24 22.41 -2.47
C PHE A 932 7.76 21.39 -1.42
N ASN A 933 6.56 21.60 -0.88
CA ASN A 933 5.94 20.69 0.08
C ASN A 933 4.66 20.06 -0.51
N SER A 934 4.43 18.79 -0.18
CA SER A 934 3.26 18.06 -0.67
C SER A 934 1.96 18.52 -0.01
N SER A 935 2.03 19.05 1.21
CA SER A 935 0.85 19.50 1.96
C SER A 935 0.31 20.87 1.53
N GLY A 936 1.12 21.73 0.89
CA GLY A 936 0.71 23.08 0.50
C GLY A 936 0.96 23.38 -0.97
N GLY A 937 2.20 23.24 -1.43
CA GLY A 937 2.61 23.53 -2.81
C GLY A 937 1.93 22.61 -3.82
N HIS A 938 1.90 21.30 -3.55
CA HIS A 938 1.22 20.35 -4.42
C HIS A 938 -0.29 20.59 -4.49
N THR A 939 -0.95 20.78 -3.35
CA THR A 939 -2.41 21.01 -3.31
C THR A 939 -2.79 22.37 -3.91
N PHE A 940 -1.97 23.40 -3.71
CA PHE A 940 -2.14 24.70 -4.38
C PHE A 940 -2.07 24.54 -5.90
N LEU A 941 -1.05 23.83 -6.40
CA LEU A 941 -0.96 23.54 -7.83
C LEU A 941 -2.19 22.78 -8.32
N ALA A 942 -2.60 21.72 -7.64
CA ALA A 942 -3.77 20.93 -8.02
C ALA A 942 -5.04 21.80 -8.10
N ASN A 943 -5.31 22.64 -7.10
CA ASN A 943 -6.46 23.54 -7.09
C ASN A 943 -6.37 24.65 -8.14
N LEU A 944 -5.16 25.17 -8.37
CA LEU A 944 -4.89 26.13 -9.43
C LEU A 944 -5.22 25.51 -10.79
N PHE A 945 -4.70 24.32 -11.08
CA PHE A 945 -4.99 23.59 -12.32
C PHE A 945 -6.48 23.29 -12.45
N ASN A 946 -7.12 22.74 -11.40
CA ASN A 946 -8.56 22.47 -11.40
C ASN A 946 -9.37 23.74 -11.69
N THR A 947 -8.96 24.89 -11.16
CA THR A 947 -9.64 26.16 -11.39
C THR A 947 -9.41 26.68 -12.82
N GLN A 948 -8.18 26.61 -13.33
CA GLN A 948 -7.85 27.09 -14.68
C GLN A 948 -8.49 26.21 -15.77
N LEU A 949 -8.50 24.88 -15.56
CA LEU A 949 -9.10 23.91 -16.48
C LEU A 949 -10.63 24.07 -16.61
N LEU A 950 -11.29 24.74 -15.65
CA LEU A 950 -12.72 25.08 -15.80
C LEU A 950 -12.98 26.18 -16.82
N LEU A 951 -11.97 27.00 -17.09
CA LEU A 951 -12.09 28.19 -17.92
C LEU A 951 -11.44 28.01 -19.29
N ARG A 952 -10.36 27.22 -19.37
CA ARG A 952 -9.53 27.09 -20.57
C ARG A 952 -8.90 25.70 -20.66
N ASN A 953 -8.75 25.18 -21.88
CA ASN A 953 -8.11 23.88 -22.14
C ASN A 953 -6.58 23.97 -22.20
N ALA A 954 -6.03 25.14 -22.54
CA ALA A 954 -4.59 25.38 -22.60
C ALA A 954 -4.28 26.84 -22.27
N ARG A 955 -3.27 27.06 -21.41
CA ARG A 955 -2.77 28.40 -21.07
C ARG A 955 -1.38 28.29 -20.46
N ASN A 956 -0.49 29.23 -20.77
CA ASN A 956 0.76 29.40 -20.04
C ASN A 956 0.46 30.04 -18.68
N LEU A 957 0.80 29.35 -17.60
CA LEU A 957 0.58 29.81 -16.23
C LEU A 957 1.91 30.29 -15.63
N SER A 958 1.93 31.53 -15.15
CA SER A 958 3.04 32.04 -14.34
C SER A 958 2.66 31.87 -12.88
N LEU A 959 3.22 30.88 -12.20
CA LEU A 959 2.81 30.49 -10.83
C LEU A 959 2.95 31.61 -9.79
N ASN A 960 3.81 32.60 -10.06
CA ASN A 960 4.02 33.77 -9.21
C ASN A 960 3.05 34.94 -9.51
N ALA A 961 2.09 34.78 -10.42
CA ALA A 961 1.15 35.84 -10.76
C ALA A 961 0.12 36.04 -9.64
N PRO A 962 -0.04 37.25 -9.08
CA PRO A 962 -0.90 37.48 -7.91
C PRO A 962 -2.38 37.10 -8.13
N PHE A 963 -2.88 37.22 -9.36
CA PHE A 963 -4.27 36.88 -9.69
C PHE A 963 -4.58 35.37 -9.67
N LEU A 964 -3.55 34.52 -9.59
CA LEU A 964 -3.68 33.06 -9.46
C LEU A 964 -3.70 32.60 -8.00
N GLY A 965 -3.65 33.53 -7.04
CA GLY A 965 -3.79 33.22 -5.63
C GLY A 965 -5.16 32.60 -5.30
N ASP A 966 -5.17 31.61 -4.42
CA ASP A 966 -6.39 30.97 -3.95
C ASP A 966 -6.80 31.55 -2.58
N VAL A 967 -8.01 32.11 -2.53
CA VAL A 967 -8.60 32.74 -1.34
C VAL A 967 -9.53 31.80 -0.57
N ARG A 968 -9.76 30.58 -1.07
CA ARG A 968 -10.73 29.64 -0.51
C ARG A 968 -10.18 28.80 0.64
N GLN A 969 -8.85 28.67 0.72
CA GLN A 969 -8.17 27.98 1.81
C GLN A 969 -6.77 28.54 2.04
N LEU A 970 -6.24 28.31 3.23
CA LEU A 970 -4.86 28.59 3.56
C LEU A 970 -3.98 27.35 3.29
N TYR A 971 -2.81 27.55 2.71
CA TYR A 971 -1.87 26.48 2.33
C TYR A 971 -0.69 26.32 3.29
N ASN A 972 -0.77 26.93 4.47
CA ASN A 972 0.26 26.85 5.52
C ASN A 972 -0.07 25.81 6.61
N THR A 973 -1.12 25.02 6.43
CA THR A 973 -1.55 23.97 7.35
C THR A 973 -0.92 22.61 7.00
N THR A 974 -1.00 21.66 7.93
CA THR A 974 -0.53 20.28 7.72
C THR A 974 -1.45 19.48 6.80
N VAL A 975 -2.73 19.87 6.71
CA VAL A 975 -3.75 19.27 5.85
C VAL A 975 -4.43 20.36 5.03
N THR A 976 -4.44 20.21 3.71
CA THR A 976 -5.16 21.08 2.77
C THR A 976 -5.95 20.22 1.79
N THR A 977 -7.02 20.77 1.23
CA THR A 977 -7.97 20.00 0.42
C THR A 977 -7.77 20.28 -1.07
N ILE A 978 -7.83 19.24 -1.91
CA ILE A 978 -7.93 19.41 -3.36
C ILE A 978 -9.42 19.41 -3.69
N ARG A 979 -9.90 20.52 -4.26
CA ARG A 979 -11.28 20.71 -4.67
C ARG A 979 -11.37 20.68 -6.19
N PHE A 980 -12.34 19.95 -6.70
CA PHE A 980 -12.72 19.95 -8.10
C PHE A 980 -14.25 19.99 -8.18
N PRO A 981 -14.84 20.75 -9.12
CA PRO A 981 -16.28 20.78 -9.25
C PRO A 981 -16.78 19.50 -9.91
N GLU A 982 -17.83 18.91 -9.35
CA GLU A 982 -18.46 17.68 -9.83
C GLU A 982 -18.92 17.76 -11.29
N THR A 983 -19.22 18.97 -11.77
CA THR A 983 -19.64 19.20 -13.17
C THR A 983 -18.50 19.08 -14.19
N MET A 984 -17.24 19.03 -13.78
CA MET A 984 -16.09 18.99 -14.70
C MET A 984 -16.14 17.76 -15.61
N GLY A 985 -16.45 16.58 -15.06
CA GLY A 985 -16.58 15.35 -15.85
C GLY A 985 -17.68 15.46 -16.90
N ARG A 986 -18.84 16.03 -16.53
CA ARG A 986 -19.94 16.29 -17.48
C ARG A 986 -19.53 17.31 -18.55
N ARG A 987 -18.82 18.38 -18.20
CA ARG A 987 -18.33 19.37 -19.18
C ARG A 987 -17.38 18.73 -20.20
N GLN A 988 -16.50 17.84 -19.76
CA GLN A 988 -15.61 17.11 -20.65
C GLN A 988 -16.38 16.13 -21.53
N LEU A 989 -17.35 15.39 -20.97
CA LEU A 989 -18.21 14.48 -21.71
C LEU A 989 -19.07 15.18 -22.77
N TYR A 990 -19.55 16.40 -22.49
CA TYR A 990 -20.34 17.22 -23.42
C TYR A 990 -19.50 18.23 -24.22
N ALA A 991 -18.17 18.09 -24.23
CA ALA A 991 -17.30 18.96 -25.01
C ALA A 991 -17.52 18.75 -26.52
N PRO A 992 -17.52 19.81 -27.34
CA PRO A 992 -17.80 19.72 -28.77
C PRO A 992 -16.73 18.93 -29.56
N ASP A 993 -15.51 18.79 -29.04
CA ASP A 993 -14.37 18.13 -29.70
C ASP A 993 -14.24 16.63 -29.38
N ASN A 994 -15.32 15.94 -29.01
CA ASN A 994 -15.26 14.49 -28.80
C ASN A 994 -15.02 13.75 -30.12
N SER A 995 -13.81 13.22 -30.28
CA SER A 995 -13.41 12.41 -31.44
C SER A 995 -14.34 11.19 -31.60
N LEU A 996 -14.92 11.04 -32.79
CA LEU A 996 -15.72 9.86 -33.16
C LEU A 996 -14.93 8.55 -32.98
N VAL A 997 -13.60 8.59 -33.09
CA VAL A 997 -12.72 7.42 -32.87
C VAL A 997 -12.79 6.96 -31.41
N HIS A 998 -12.82 7.90 -30.46
CA HIS A 998 -12.95 7.56 -29.04
C HIS A 998 -14.33 6.99 -28.75
N ALA A 999 -15.40 7.64 -29.23
CA ALA A 999 -16.76 7.14 -29.06
C ALA A 999 -16.94 5.72 -29.62
N ALA A 1000 -16.42 5.43 -30.83
CA ALA A 1000 -16.49 4.09 -31.41
C ALA A 1000 -15.65 3.06 -30.63
N ARG A 1001 -14.46 3.44 -30.14
CA ARG A 1001 -13.63 2.58 -29.28
C ARG A 1001 -14.34 2.26 -27.97
N ASP A 1002 -14.94 3.26 -27.34
CA ASP A 1002 -15.62 3.12 -26.05
C ASP A 1002 -16.86 2.23 -26.19
N LEU A 1003 -17.64 2.40 -27.26
CA LEU A 1003 -18.76 1.50 -27.58
C LEU A 1003 -18.33 0.05 -27.74
N ARG A 1004 -17.19 -0.22 -28.39
CA ARG A 1004 -16.65 -1.58 -28.58
C ARG A 1004 -16.08 -2.20 -27.32
N ASN A 1005 -15.61 -1.37 -26.39
CA ASN A 1005 -15.10 -1.81 -25.10
C ASN A 1005 -16.22 -1.95 -24.06
N MET A 1006 -17.40 -1.38 -24.31
CA MET A 1006 -18.56 -1.50 -23.44
C MET A 1006 -19.12 -2.92 -23.49
N GLN A 1007 -19.36 -3.51 -22.31
CA GLN A 1007 -20.08 -4.78 -22.20
C GLN A 1007 -21.43 -4.68 -22.90
N SER A 1008 -21.73 -5.65 -23.75
CA SER A 1008 -22.91 -5.63 -24.59
C SER A 1008 -24.22 -5.44 -23.82
N CYS A 1009 -24.35 -6.02 -22.63
CA CYS A 1009 -25.56 -5.87 -21.80
C CYS A 1009 -25.81 -4.43 -21.34
N ASN A 1010 -24.79 -3.57 -21.38
CA ASN A 1010 -24.91 -2.18 -20.95
C ASN A 1010 -25.44 -1.24 -22.05
N ALA A 1011 -25.54 -1.70 -23.30
CA ALA A 1011 -25.92 -0.85 -24.42
C ALA A 1011 -27.28 -0.12 -24.25
N PRO A 1012 -28.36 -0.75 -23.76
CA PRO A 1012 -29.63 -0.05 -23.56
C PRO A 1012 -29.62 1.01 -22.45
N TRP A 1013 -28.62 0.97 -21.56
CA TRP A 1013 -28.46 1.95 -20.48
C TRP A 1013 -27.82 3.26 -20.97
N MET A 1014 -27.48 3.37 -22.25
CA MET A 1014 -27.14 4.64 -22.85
C MET A 1014 -28.39 5.53 -22.89
N PHE A 1015 -28.37 6.64 -22.12
CA PHE A 1015 -29.47 7.60 -22.01
C PHE A 1015 -29.62 8.50 -23.25
N THR A 1016 -29.63 7.91 -24.45
CA THR A 1016 -29.86 8.63 -25.70
C THR A 1016 -31.28 8.37 -26.19
N GLN A 1017 -32.03 9.45 -26.42
CA GLN A 1017 -33.29 9.37 -27.16
C GLN A 1017 -32.99 9.26 -28.65
N TYR A 1018 -32.98 8.03 -29.16
CA TYR A 1018 -32.72 7.76 -30.57
C TYR A 1018 -33.78 8.40 -31.47
N CYS A 1019 -33.31 8.88 -32.61
CA CYS A 1019 -34.10 9.51 -33.66
C CYS A 1019 -34.28 8.56 -34.84
N TRP A 1020 -33.22 7.85 -35.21
CA TRP A 1020 -33.21 6.90 -36.32
C TRP A 1020 -32.70 5.54 -35.88
N LEU A 1021 -33.26 4.49 -36.47
CA LEU A 1021 -32.72 3.14 -36.32
C LEU A 1021 -31.37 3.03 -37.03
N ASP A 1022 -31.29 3.57 -38.25
CA ASP A 1022 -30.20 3.42 -39.21
C ASP A 1022 -29.60 4.76 -39.65
N LEU A 1023 -28.33 4.75 -40.06
CA LEU A 1023 -27.55 5.88 -40.53
C LEU A 1023 -28.09 6.46 -41.85
N GLU A 1024 -28.78 5.67 -42.66
CA GLU A 1024 -29.45 6.12 -43.89
C GLU A 1024 -30.77 6.85 -43.61
N GLN A 1025 -31.19 6.95 -42.34
CA GLN A 1025 -32.40 7.62 -41.89
C GLN A 1025 -33.70 7.03 -42.46
N GLN A 1026 -33.70 5.75 -42.84
CA GLN A 1026 -34.88 5.09 -43.40
C GLN A 1026 -35.98 4.87 -42.35
N TRP A 1027 -35.60 4.60 -41.10
CA TRP A 1027 -36.55 4.24 -40.05
C TRP A 1027 -36.52 5.23 -38.89
N HIS A 1028 -37.59 6.00 -38.75
CA HIS A 1028 -37.78 6.96 -37.65
C HIS A 1028 -38.25 6.24 -36.39
N ILE A 1029 -37.52 6.42 -35.27
CA ILE A 1029 -37.83 5.78 -33.98
C ILE A 1029 -38.01 6.78 -32.83
N ALA A 1030 -38.09 8.08 -33.13
CA ALA A 1030 -38.40 9.09 -32.13
C ALA A 1030 -39.80 8.86 -31.50
N SER A 1031 -39.93 9.17 -30.20
CA SER A 1031 -41.16 8.95 -29.43
C SER A 1031 -42.38 9.78 -29.89
N SER A 1032 -42.18 10.83 -30.68
CA SER A 1032 -43.27 11.62 -31.28
C SER A 1032 -42.82 12.29 -32.58
N SER A 1033 -43.79 12.68 -33.42
CA SER A 1033 -43.53 13.43 -34.66
C SER A 1033 -42.84 14.78 -34.40
N LEU A 1034 -43.20 15.47 -33.31
CA LEU A 1034 -42.54 16.72 -32.91
C LEU A 1034 -41.08 16.49 -32.45
N ARG A 1035 -40.78 15.34 -31.83
CA ARG A 1035 -39.39 14.99 -31.51
C ARG A 1035 -38.61 14.67 -32.79
N GLN A 1036 -39.22 13.94 -33.73
CA GLN A 1036 -38.61 13.63 -35.01
C GLN A 1036 -38.25 14.92 -35.78
N ALA A 1037 -39.15 15.91 -35.82
CA ALA A 1037 -38.85 17.20 -36.44
C ALA A 1037 -37.66 17.94 -35.76
N ARG A 1038 -37.46 17.77 -34.44
CA ARG A 1038 -36.25 18.27 -33.77
C ARG A 1038 -35.01 17.44 -34.09
N CYS A 1039 -35.16 16.14 -34.34
CA CYS A 1039 -34.05 15.25 -34.67
C CYS A 1039 -33.31 15.69 -35.91
N ASP A 1040 -33.99 16.28 -36.89
CA ASP A 1040 -33.39 16.79 -38.13
C ASP A 1040 -32.26 17.81 -37.85
N SER A 1041 -32.40 18.62 -36.79
CA SER A 1041 -31.35 19.56 -36.34
C SER A 1041 -30.12 18.87 -35.71
N HIS A 1042 -30.20 17.57 -35.44
CA HIS A 1042 -29.18 16.72 -34.83
C HIS A 1042 -28.69 15.60 -35.76
N ALA A 1043 -29.01 15.63 -37.06
CA ALA A 1043 -28.62 14.58 -38.01
C ALA A 1043 -27.09 14.35 -38.11
N SER A 1044 -26.27 15.34 -37.75
CA SER A 1044 -24.81 15.18 -37.70
C SER A 1044 -24.30 14.44 -36.44
N ASN A 1045 -25.17 14.17 -35.46
CA ASN A 1045 -24.79 13.54 -34.20
C ASN A 1045 -24.96 12.01 -34.28
N GLY A 1046 -23.85 11.27 -34.35
CA GLY A 1046 -23.89 9.80 -34.38
C GLY A 1046 -24.66 9.14 -33.23
N ALA A 1047 -24.75 9.79 -32.06
CA ALA A 1047 -25.44 9.23 -30.89
C ALA A 1047 -26.95 9.05 -31.09
N VAL A 1048 -27.60 9.85 -31.96
CA VAL A 1048 -29.04 9.74 -32.18
C VAL A 1048 -29.44 8.59 -33.12
N TYR A 1049 -28.46 7.82 -33.60
CA TYR A 1049 -28.63 6.66 -34.47
C TYR A 1049 -28.39 5.38 -33.69
N LEU A 1050 -29.42 4.53 -33.55
CA LEU A 1050 -29.29 3.27 -32.80
C LEU A 1050 -28.29 2.31 -33.44
N GLU A 1051 -28.22 2.29 -34.77
CA GLU A 1051 -27.26 1.49 -35.54
C GLU A 1051 -25.81 1.74 -35.12
N THR A 1052 -25.45 2.95 -34.69
CA THR A 1052 -24.07 3.24 -34.26
C THR A 1052 -23.68 2.47 -33.02
N VAL A 1053 -24.61 2.25 -32.09
CA VAL A 1053 -24.40 1.44 -30.89
C VAL A 1053 -24.39 -0.03 -31.28
N LEU A 1054 -25.39 -0.47 -32.04
CA LEU A 1054 -25.57 -1.87 -32.45
C LEU A 1054 -24.40 -2.39 -33.30
N ARG A 1055 -23.82 -1.58 -34.18
CA ARG A 1055 -22.64 -1.96 -34.98
C ARG A 1055 -21.36 -2.10 -34.17
N ASN A 1056 -21.31 -1.48 -33.00
CA ASN A 1056 -20.12 -1.43 -32.15
C ASN A 1056 -20.28 -2.25 -30.87
N LEU A 1057 -21.27 -3.15 -30.78
CA LEU A 1057 -21.36 -4.09 -29.67
C LEU A 1057 -20.13 -5.01 -29.64
N GLN A 1058 -19.61 -5.27 -28.45
CA GLN A 1058 -18.52 -6.22 -28.24
C GLN A 1058 -18.92 -7.66 -28.65
N SER A 1059 -20.13 -8.07 -28.29
CA SER A 1059 -20.73 -9.37 -28.63
C SER A 1059 -22.25 -9.30 -28.78
N TYR A 1060 -22.76 -9.67 -29.95
CA TYR A 1060 -24.20 -9.74 -30.20
C TYR A 1060 -24.88 -10.86 -29.40
N ASP A 1061 -24.20 -11.99 -29.18
CA ASP A 1061 -24.75 -13.12 -28.44
C ASP A 1061 -24.95 -12.78 -26.96
N GLU A 1062 -24.06 -11.97 -26.39
CA GLU A 1062 -24.19 -11.47 -25.03
C GLU A 1062 -25.33 -10.45 -24.91
N TRP A 1063 -25.45 -9.52 -25.87
CA TRP A 1063 -26.58 -8.59 -25.91
C TRP A 1063 -27.92 -9.34 -26.00
N ARG A 1064 -28.01 -10.36 -26.86
CA ARG A 1064 -29.20 -11.22 -26.98
C ARG A 1064 -29.50 -12.01 -25.72
N ARG A 1065 -28.49 -12.48 -24.99
CA ARG A 1065 -28.70 -13.15 -23.70
C ARG A 1065 -29.32 -12.22 -22.66
N CYS A 1066 -28.90 -10.96 -22.63
CA CYS A 1066 -29.41 -9.99 -21.68
C CYS A 1066 -30.78 -9.41 -22.06
N TRP A 1067 -31.03 -9.19 -23.35
CA TRP A 1067 -32.19 -8.40 -23.81
C TRP A 1067 -33.06 -9.10 -24.84
N GLY A 1068 -32.75 -10.34 -25.26
CA GLY A 1068 -33.26 -11.01 -26.46
C GLY A 1068 -34.75 -10.82 -26.74
N ASP A 1069 -35.62 -11.18 -25.78
CA ASP A 1069 -37.07 -11.08 -25.97
C ASP A 1069 -37.57 -9.63 -25.90
N SER A 1070 -37.01 -8.81 -25.01
CA SER A 1070 -37.38 -7.39 -24.85
C SER A 1070 -36.93 -6.52 -26.03
N GLY A 1071 -35.73 -6.77 -26.55
CA GLY A 1071 -35.19 -6.10 -27.74
C GLY A 1071 -35.94 -6.50 -29.00
N CYS A 1072 -36.28 -7.78 -29.17
CA CYS A 1072 -37.09 -8.21 -30.31
C CYS A 1072 -38.56 -7.73 -30.22
N ALA A 1073 -39.13 -7.60 -29.01
CA ALA A 1073 -40.48 -7.07 -28.82
C ALA A 1073 -40.59 -5.56 -29.08
N ALA A 1074 -39.61 -4.77 -28.65
CA ALA A 1074 -39.61 -3.30 -28.80
C ALA A 1074 -39.59 -2.84 -30.27
N TYR A 1075 -38.98 -3.61 -31.18
CA TYR A 1075 -38.87 -3.27 -32.60
C TYR A 1075 -39.81 -4.08 -33.52
N ARG A 1076 -40.66 -4.96 -32.98
CA ARG A 1076 -41.69 -5.69 -33.74
C ARG A 1076 -42.99 -4.92 -33.95
N GLY A 1077 -43.14 -3.73 -33.37
CA GLY A 1077 -44.35 -2.91 -33.49
C GLY A 1077 -44.24 -1.84 -34.58
N ARG A 1078 -44.40 -2.25 -35.85
CA ARG A 1078 -44.88 -1.48 -37.03
C ARG A 1078 -44.32 -2.11 -38.31
N SER A 1079 -44.89 -3.24 -38.69
CA SER A 1079 -45.05 -3.59 -40.11
C SER A 1079 -46.52 -3.42 -40.46
#